data_AF-A0A840E3Z1-F1
#
_entry.id   AF-A0A840E3Z1-F1
#
_cell.length_a   1.000
_cell.length_b   1.000
_cell.length_c   1.000
_cell.angle_alpha   90.00
_cell.angle_beta   90.00
_cell.angle_gamma   90.00
#
_symmetry.space_group_name_H-M   'P 1'
#
loop_
_entity.id
_entity.type
_entity.pdbx_description
1 polymer ?
#
loop_
_entity_poly.entity_id
_entity_poly.type
_entity_poly.pdbx_seq_one_letter_code
_entity_poly.pdbx_strand_id
1 'polypeptide(L)'
;MQRRLPFTGALILCMCSVLSTSLTAQNPTTSARYTTLDQRSDVTELTISPERGTPTLIELSPAVRQQAQSRPTTDVLNELYHLPDQQVTPQLEHTTREGSGLKVERYRQYYRGIKVEHGRYNAVYNDEGLQLVSSEHYEVDPALKIQPTLSRDQALQRALDYVGARQYAWEFIEENYVRLAWSADFLAHVAQEVEAVRPGGELVIVDDYDTEATDPDLAWKFNIYANDPLSRAWIYINAHTGKVMLRDAIIKHASQPITVQTRYAGSREIMVDRQAGLTDPHNNLPLLDSRTNLPATAPLYVLRDDTRGKGLETYDLNGQGGLPLSLPAIYAQGKAFTDDNLDWSLTEHKRGGSNEAENDDIAWDAHWGTQMVYDYWLKVHGRRSYDDNDIAIKSFLHYGVAYDNAFWNGTAMTYGDGSYQGGLNPDGSFAPLMSLDVCGHEIGHAICSNTADLVYAKESGAMNEGFSDIWGAAIEAYVIRAVDPTLSDIMAPFGIGEQIDERDGGVQYPADGWVALRYMDEPGRAGDPDTYGGAFWKNPDCSPNLANDQCGVHTNSGVLNKWFFLLTAGENGTNDLGNNYSVSGLGFEVSERIAYGTELLLTPNATFTEARAASIAFARSMSEAGGGKCGNYEEQVTNAWYGVGVGDAFDCAQVAAFTTPTTFVSERVEDDNGCTGAKFVYVEAAVTGNGKASLAGTATEGVDYYLYNAAYKTGPNGFGVHNFKFKIYSDGIAEADETIIISLGHGTTHKLTILDDDVPLTVGNGTAVLLENNMRSSGLPSGWSATSFSDNGPNGWFASPIHGAVVSPSLLGNIAPTPTYDGNDQIGDDILLSSPMLDARGLHQIKLSFDWKAGGETDVPTDVVGTSPVAVPFDYGNLAYSFDGETWTDFPTFDPFVGPAGVPTTGNFANALPDFLQGTRFYLGWRWRNDGLVSTAYSFSFENVRVTAEHPRIATKVSSDRSTVYGNATSYFTSPDGSEVLAAYESRSNHYFGCTTVEILTEGTGKNRCSGGVFMDKTYRITSRYFRPNSPITVRFYLTDAEIEGFENSSGHSRNELRVYTSKSYVCSPNSKPAEARLTYVEEIDGGVEVIAYLQSDGDYFSIGTPDASLPFLREGKQTKEASALSVYPNPFTTQFEVVAPNSEGGTARIFALTGQLLVSKTFSGVRAKIETATLPAGAYLLRLELADGTRTEHRIVKQ
;
A
#
# COMPACT_ATOMS: atom_id res chain seq x y z
N MET A 1 57.78 -54.51 25.13
CA MET A 1 59.02 -54.31 25.93
C MET A 1 59.52 -52.89 25.78
N GLN A 2 60.23 -52.41 26.81
CA GLN A 2 61.19 -51.30 26.89
C GLN A 2 61.84 -50.87 25.54
N ARG A 3 61.85 -49.58 25.16
CA ARG A 3 62.64 -48.41 25.66
C ARG A 3 64.14 -48.40 25.27
N ARG A 4 64.56 -47.50 24.35
CA ARG A 4 65.48 -46.34 24.59
C ARG A 4 65.97 -45.63 23.30
N LEU A 5 66.33 -44.35 23.46
CA LEU A 5 67.00 -43.45 22.50
C LEU A 5 68.53 -43.65 22.50
N PRO A 6 69.28 -42.93 21.63
CA PRO A 6 70.22 -41.93 22.20
C PRO A 6 70.22 -40.54 21.51
N PHE A 7 70.87 -39.58 22.17
CA PHE A 7 71.12 -38.18 21.79
C PHE A 7 72.39 -38.00 20.93
N THR A 8 72.54 -36.85 20.23
CA THR A 8 73.52 -35.77 20.58
C THR A 8 73.46 -34.55 19.63
N GLY A 9 73.59 -33.34 20.17
CA GLY A 9 74.05 -32.12 19.46
C GLY A 9 75.52 -31.79 19.83
N ALA A 10 76.06 -30.55 19.74
CA ALA A 10 75.56 -29.23 19.36
C ALA A 10 76.78 -28.26 19.17
N LEU A 11 76.60 -26.92 19.34
CA LEU A 11 77.63 -25.83 19.45
C LEU A 11 78.23 -25.33 18.08
N ILE A 12 78.57 -24.03 17.83
CA ILE A 12 78.54 -22.80 18.66
C ILE A 12 78.57 -21.43 17.88
N LEU A 13 78.00 -20.38 18.51
CA LEU A 13 78.17 -18.90 18.42
C LEU A 13 78.17 -18.05 17.09
N CYS A 14 77.35 -16.98 17.16
CA CYS A 14 77.67 -15.54 17.03
C CYS A 14 77.33 -14.69 15.78
N MET A 15 76.56 -13.62 16.11
CA MET A 15 76.54 -12.24 15.57
C MET A 15 75.77 -11.88 14.29
N CYS A 16 75.17 -10.67 14.40
CA CYS A 16 74.68 -9.77 13.36
C CYS A 16 73.57 -10.24 12.41
N SER A 17 72.36 -9.80 12.78
CA SER A 17 71.36 -9.21 11.89
C SER A 17 71.91 -8.67 10.54
N VAL A 18 71.51 -9.31 9.44
CA VAL A 18 70.92 -8.73 8.20
C VAL A 18 70.73 -9.90 7.22
N LEU A 19 69.47 -10.26 6.94
CA LEU A 19 68.96 -10.94 5.73
C LEU A 19 67.55 -11.49 5.99
N SER A 20 66.56 -10.58 6.05
CA SER A 20 65.13 -10.91 6.17
C SER A 20 64.43 -10.78 4.81
N THR A 21 64.84 -11.63 3.85
CA THR A 21 64.28 -11.79 2.50
C THR A 21 64.69 -13.17 1.97
N SER A 22 63.85 -13.98 1.31
CA SER A 22 62.42 -13.86 1.03
C SER A 22 61.90 -15.21 0.52
N LEU A 23 60.78 -15.70 1.04
CA LEU A 23 60.05 -16.85 0.49
C LEU A 23 58.54 -16.58 0.58
N THR A 24 58.07 -15.72 -0.32
CA THR A 24 56.68 -15.28 -0.45
C THR A 24 56.17 -15.61 -1.85
N ALA A 25 55.37 -16.65 -1.95
CA ALA A 25 54.55 -17.04 -3.09
C ALA A 25 53.58 -18.14 -2.59
N GLN A 26 52.24 -18.03 -2.55
CA GLN A 26 51.31 -17.11 -3.21
C GLN A 26 51.50 -17.02 -4.73
N ASN A 27 50.41 -16.84 -5.48
CA ASN A 27 50.51 -16.09 -6.73
C ASN A 27 50.30 -14.63 -6.30
N PRO A 28 51.36 -13.85 -5.98
CA PRO A 28 51.16 -12.59 -5.25
C PRO A 28 50.48 -11.56 -6.16
N THR A 29 50.55 -11.78 -7.47
CA THR A 29 50.14 -10.90 -8.56
C THR A 29 48.63 -10.76 -8.73
N THR A 30 47.79 -11.75 -8.41
CA THR A 30 46.33 -11.58 -8.52
C THR A 30 45.83 -10.70 -7.38
N SER A 31 46.07 -11.12 -6.13
CA SER A 31 45.76 -10.30 -4.95
C SER A 31 46.44 -8.92 -5.03
N ALA A 32 47.75 -8.81 -5.25
CA ALA A 32 48.44 -7.52 -5.26
C ALA A 32 48.16 -6.62 -6.49
N ARG A 33 47.58 -7.14 -7.57
CA ARG A 33 47.01 -6.30 -8.65
C ARG A 33 45.78 -5.55 -8.15
N TYR A 34 45.01 -6.17 -7.25
CA TYR A 34 43.77 -5.61 -6.73
C TYR A 34 43.92 -4.88 -5.37
N THR A 35 44.92 -5.21 -4.53
CA THR A 35 45.24 -4.49 -3.26
C THR A 35 45.91 -3.12 -3.46
N THR A 36 45.67 -2.47 -4.60
CA THR A 36 45.98 -1.05 -4.81
C THR A 36 44.80 -0.27 -5.44
N LEU A 37 43.64 -0.91 -5.64
CA LEU A 37 42.43 -0.20 -6.06
C LEU A 37 41.83 0.62 -4.92
N ASP A 38 41.89 0.12 -3.69
CA ASP A 38 41.61 0.83 -2.43
C ASP A 38 42.39 2.14 -2.27
N GLN A 39 43.59 2.21 -2.87
CA GLN A 39 44.47 3.38 -2.85
C GLN A 39 44.22 4.35 -4.01
N ARG A 40 43.32 4.06 -4.94
CA ARG A 40 42.95 4.98 -6.02
C ARG A 40 41.90 5.98 -5.51
N SER A 41 42.07 7.26 -5.85
CA SER A 41 41.10 8.31 -5.50
C SER A 41 39.74 8.23 -6.21
N ASP A 42 39.58 7.28 -7.13
CA ASP A 42 38.32 7.00 -7.84
C ASP A 42 37.55 5.78 -7.32
N VAL A 43 38.05 5.08 -6.29
CA VAL A 43 37.34 4.01 -5.58
C VAL A 43 36.93 4.50 -4.20
N THR A 44 35.71 4.16 -3.75
CA THR A 44 35.22 4.45 -2.39
C THR A 44 35.19 3.21 -1.50
N GLU A 45 34.83 2.06 -2.06
CA GLU A 45 34.80 0.76 -1.38
C GLU A 45 35.26 -0.37 -2.32
N LEU A 46 35.89 -1.40 -1.76
CA LEU A 46 36.45 -2.53 -2.50
C LEU A 46 36.29 -3.83 -1.71
N THR A 47 35.49 -4.76 -2.24
CA THR A 47 35.32 -6.11 -1.69
C THR A 47 35.96 -7.12 -2.63
N ILE A 48 36.75 -8.05 -2.08
CA ILE A 48 37.47 -9.10 -2.81
C ILE A 48 36.90 -10.46 -2.41
N SER A 49 36.67 -11.36 -3.38
CA SER A 49 36.33 -12.76 -3.08
C SER A 49 37.52 -13.45 -2.39
N PRO A 50 37.35 -14.05 -1.20
CA PRO A 50 38.41 -14.83 -0.56
C PRO A 50 38.85 -16.05 -1.38
N GLU A 51 37.93 -16.59 -2.19
CA GLU A 51 38.11 -17.80 -3.01
C GLU A 51 38.83 -17.47 -4.33
N ARG A 52 38.30 -16.51 -5.09
CA ARG A 52 38.78 -16.14 -6.44
C ARG A 52 39.95 -15.15 -6.39
N GLY A 53 40.12 -14.41 -5.29
CA GLY A 53 41.13 -13.36 -5.16
C GLY A 53 40.88 -12.13 -6.05
N THR A 54 39.69 -12.00 -6.63
CA THR A 54 39.27 -10.94 -7.56
C THR A 54 38.17 -10.05 -6.96
N PRO A 55 37.98 -8.80 -7.42
CA PRO A 55 36.96 -7.90 -6.87
C PRO A 55 35.52 -8.37 -7.10
N THR A 56 34.77 -8.56 -6.01
CA THR A 56 33.32 -8.85 -6.04
C THR A 56 32.48 -7.59 -6.05
N LEU A 57 32.98 -6.50 -5.45
CA LEU A 57 32.35 -5.18 -5.46
C LEU A 57 33.44 -4.10 -5.56
N ILE A 58 33.23 -3.11 -6.42
CA ILE A 58 34.03 -1.88 -6.49
C ILE A 58 33.07 -0.70 -6.56
N GLU A 59 32.99 0.11 -5.52
CA GLU A 59 32.28 1.39 -5.58
C GLU A 59 33.20 2.52 -6.07
N LEU A 60 32.64 3.47 -6.82
CA LEU A 60 33.38 4.55 -7.45
C LEU A 60 33.07 5.92 -6.84
N SER A 61 34.09 6.77 -6.73
CA SER A 61 33.97 8.09 -6.14
C SER A 61 33.25 9.08 -7.07
N PRO A 62 32.60 10.13 -6.54
CA PRO A 62 31.87 11.13 -7.34
C PRO A 62 32.68 11.79 -8.46
N ALA A 63 34.02 11.82 -8.35
CA ALA A 63 34.90 12.33 -9.39
C ALA A 63 34.93 11.46 -10.67
N VAL A 64 34.71 10.14 -10.53
CA VAL A 64 34.63 9.21 -11.67
C VAL A 64 33.21 8.87 -12.09
N ARG A 65 32.21 8.97 -11.20
CA ARG A 65 30.77 8.95 -11.57
C ARG A 65 30.50 9.91 -12.74
N GLN A 66 30.94 11.17 -12.62
CA GLN A 66 30.82 12.19 -13.67
C GLN A 66 31.70 11.93 -14.91
N GLN A 67 32.90 11.33 -14.78
CA GLN A 67 33.71 10.99 -15.97
C GLN A 67 33.13 9.83 -16.76
N ALA A 68 32.54 8.83 -16.09
CA ALA A 68 31.96 7.64 -16.70
C ALA A 68 30.81 7.95 -17.67
N GLN A 69 30.10 9.08 -17.51
CA GLN A 69 29.07 9.54 -18.45
C GLN A 69 29.63 9.84 -19.86
N SER A 70 30.96 10.00 -20.01
CA SER A 70 31.60 10.42 -21.27
C SER A 70 32.35 9.30 -22.03
N ARG A 71 32.42 8.08 -21.47
CA ARG A 71 33.21 6.96 -22.03
C ARG A 71 32.50 5.62 -21.90
N PRO A 72 32.72 4.65 -22.83
CA PRO A 72 32.14 3.31 -22.73
C PRO A 72 32.46 2.61 -21.41
N THR A 73 31.47 1.91 -20.84
CA THR A 73 31.58 1.08 -19.64
C THR A 73 32.68 0.03 -19.77
N THR A 74 32.87 -0.52 -20.97
CA THR A 74 33.96 -1.45 -21.30
C THR A 74 35.33 -0.87 -20.99
N ASP A 75 35.53 0.43 -21.18
CA ASP A 75 36.82 1.09 -20.96
C ASP A 75 37.06 1.29 -19.46
N VAL A 76 36.00 1.50 -18.66
CA VAL A 76 36.09 1.48 -17.19
C VAL A 76 36.42 0.08 -16.68
N LEU A 77 35.75 -0.96 -17.19
CA LEU A 77 36.05 -2.36 -16.84
C LEU A 77 37.49 -2.74 -17.22
N ASN A 78 37.95 -2.30 -18.40
CA ASN A 78 39.33 -2.47 -18.85
C ASN A 78 40.35 -1.80 -17.90
N GLU A 79 40.02 -0.65 -17.30
CA GLU A 79 40.88 0.09 -16.36
C GLU A 79 40.78 -0.35 -14.89
N LEU A 80 39.67 -0.97 -14.48
CA LEU A 80 39.50 -1.53 -13.13
C LEU A 80 40.11 -2.93 -13.02
N TYR A 81 39.96 -3.77 -14.06
CA TYR A 81 40.39 -5.17 -14.04
C TYR A 81 41.60 -5.48 -14.96
N HIS A 82 42.19 -4.45 -15.61
CA HIS A 82 43.32 -4.60 -16.53
C HIS A 82 43.09 -5.60 -17.69
N LEU A 83 41.82 -5.76 -18.12
CA LEU A 83 41.36 -6.83 -19.02
C LEU A 83 42.13 -6.95 -20.36
N PRO A 84 42.56 -5.86 -21.04
CA PRO A 84 43.30 -5.97 -22.29
C PRO A 84 44.64 -6.70 -22.15
N ASP A 85 45.34 -6.50 -21.03
CA ASP A 85 46.61 -7.19 -20.73
C ASP A 85 46.38 -8.69 -20.45
N GLN A 86 45.20 -9.06 -19.95
CA GLN A 86 44.76 -10.44 -19.75
C GLN A 86 44.25 -11.12 -21.03
N GLN A 87 44.09 -10.40 -22.16
CA GLN A 87 43.40 -10.88 -23.38
C GLN A 87 41.92 -11.23 -23.14
N VAL A 88 41.32 -10.58 -22.14
CA VAL A 88 39.90 -10.68 -21.77
C VAL A 88 39.14 -9.50 -22.40
N THR A 89 37.92 -9.75 -22.84
CA THR A 89 36.99 -8.71 -23.29
C THR A 89 35.63 -8.85 -22.58
N PRO A 90 35.09 -7.77 -21.98
CA PRO A 90 33.72 -7.74 -21.51
C PRO A 90 32.78 -7.48 -22.70
N GLN A 91 31.77 -8.33 -22.89
CA GLN A 91 30.72 -8.14 -23.92
C GLN A 91 29.36 -7.98 -23.25
N LEU A 92 28.58 -6.99 -23.65
CA LEU A 92 27.28 -6.69 -23.05
C LEU A 92 26.28 -7.81 -23.43
N GLU A 93 25.87 -8.63 -22.45
CA GLU A 93 24.85 -9.68 -22.64
C GLU A 93 23.44 -9.09 -22.48
N HIS A 94 23.25 -8.24 -21.46
CA HIS A 94 21.95 -7.64 -21.14
C HIS A 94 22.14 -6.26 -20.50
N THR A 95 21.33 -5.28 -20.88
CA THR A 95 21.14 -4.07 -20.07
C THR A 95 19.81 -4.22 -19.37
N THR A 96 19.84 -4.60 -18.09
CA THR A 96 18.64 -4.47 -17.26
C THR A 96 18.46 -2.99 -16.97
N ARG A 97 17.26 -2.49 -17.24
CA ARG A 97 16.78 -1.22 -16.71
C ARG A 97 15.58 -1.59 -15.86
N GLU A 98 15.86 -1.70 -14.58
CA GLU A 98 14.88 -1.44 -13.54
C GLU A 98 14.71 0.09 -13.49
N GLY A 99 13.66 0.64 -12.87
CA GLY A 99 13.40 2.07 -13.03
C GLY A 99 14.56 2.97 -12.59
N SER A 100 15.09 2.83 -11.36
CA SER A 100 15.94 3.89 -10.73
C SER A 100 17.38 3.75 -11.08
N GLY A 101 17.74 4.27 -12.26
CA GLY A 101 19.09 4.63 -12.62
C GLY A 101 19.97 3.42 -12.95
N LEU A 102 19.65 2.28 -12.31
CA LEU A 102 20.05 0.90 -12.49
C LEU A 102 19.51 0.37 -13.83
N LYS A 103 19.90 1.11 -14.87
CA LYS A 103 20.71 0.55 -15.94
C LYS A 103 21.87 -0.29 -15.38
N VAL A 104 21.59 -1.52 -14.98
CA VAL A 104 22.59 -2.56 -14.72
C VAL A 104 23.02 -3.15 -16.07
N GLU A 105 24.19 -2.71 -16.55
CA GLU A 105 24.81 -3.31 -17.73
C GLU A 105 25.54 -4.58 -17.33
N ARG A 106 24.94 -5.73 -17.67
CA ARG A 106 25.44 -7.08 -17.38
C ARG A 106 26.35 -7.52 -18.53
N TYR A 107 27.65 -7.40 -18.31
CA TYR A 107 28.70 -7.86 -19.21
C TYR A 107 29.07 -9.32 -18.91
N ARG A 108 29.17 -10.13 -19.96
CA ARG A 108 29.79 -11.46 -19.96
C ARG A 108 31.29 -11.33 -20.16
N GLN A 109 32.06 -12.09 -19.40
CA GLN A 109 33.49 -12.24 -19.65
C GLN A 109 33.75 -13.16 -20.85
N TYR A 110 34.61 -12.73 -21.78
CA TYR A 110 35.16 -13.56 -22.85
C TYR A 110 36.69 -13.56 -22.78
N TYR A 111 37.33 -14.71 -22.96
CA TYR A 111 38.78 -14.84 -23.09
C TYR A 111 39.12 -15.30 -24.50
N ARG A 112 39.93 -14.52 -25.22
CA ARG A 112 40.28 -14.77 -26.65
C ARG A 112 39.07 -15.02 -27.58
N GLY A 113 37.89 -14.51 -27.21
CA GLY A 113 36.64 -14.69 -27.95
C GLY A 113 35.81 -15.93 -27.58
N ILE A 114 36.25 -16.74 -26.61
CA ILE A 114 35.44 -17.82 -26.02
C ILE A 114 34.76 -17.31 -24.75
N LYS A 115 33.49 -17.68 -24.56
CA LYS A 115 32.68 -17.31 -23.39
C LYS A 115 33.26 -17.92 -22.13
N VAL A 116 33.51 -17.11 -21.11
CA VAL A 116 33.74 -17.60 -19.74
C VAL A 116 32.37 -17.75 -19.07
N GLU A 117 32.01 -18.99 -18.79
CA GLU A 117 30.76 -19.33 -18.11
C GLU A 117 30.79 -18.82 -16.68
N HIS A 118 29.62 -18.43 -16.17
CA HIS A 118 29.40 -17.69 -14.92
C HIS A 118 30.04 -16.29 -14.88
N GLY A 119 31.28 -16.13 -15.35
CA GLY A 119 32.04 -14.88 -15.38
C GLY A 119 31.27 -13.66 -15.89
N ARG A 120 31.03 -12.70 -14.99
CA ARG A 120 30.15 -11.52 -15.20
C ARG A 120 30.73 -10.25 -14.58
N TYR A 121 30.34 -9.11 -15.14
CA TYR A 121 30.45 -7.79 -14.50
C TYR A 121 29.09 -7.11 -14.61
N ASN A 122 28.50 -6.72 -13.49
CA ASN A 122 27.30 -5.90 -13.43
C ASN A 122 27.76 -4.47 -13.17
N ALA A 123 27.79 -3.64 -14.22
CA ALA A 123 28.10 -2.22 -14.08
C ALA A 123 26.79 -1.49 -13.71
N VAL A 124 26.75 -0.97 -12.49
CA VAL A 124 25.56 -0.44 -11.81
C VAL A 124 25.61 1.08 -11.85
N TYR A 125 24.62 1.68 -12.52
CA TYR A 125 24.53 3.12 -12.74
C TYR A 125 23.42 3.76 -11.89
N ASN A 126 23.47 5.08 -11.75
CA ASN A 126 22.32 5.96 -11.56
C ASN A 126 22.60 7.29 -12.31
N ASP A 127 21.80 8.33 -12.10
CA ASP A 127 22.00 9.64 -12.75
C ASP A 127 23.33 10.34 -12.45
N GLU A 128 24.01 10.08 -11.33
CA GLU A 128 25.37 10.59 -11.12
C GLU A 128 26.39 9.95 -12.08
N GLY A 129 26.08 8.76 -12.62
CA GLY A 129 26.93 7.97 -13.51
C GLY A 129 27.10 6.53 -13.04
N LEU A 130 28.25 5.91 -13.37
CA LEU A 130 28.59 4.56 -12.89
C LEU A 130 28.89 4.62 -11.38
N GLN A 131 28.03 4.01 -10.57
CA GLN A 131 28.14 4.00 -9.11
C GLN A 131 29.11 2.94 -8.64
N LEU A 132 28.90 1.71 -9.11
CA LEU A 132 29.69 0.55 -8.70
C LEU A 132 29.76 -0.50 -9.80
N VAL A 133 30.68 -1.44 -9.65
CA VAL A 133 30.74 -2.68 -10.41
C VAL A 133 30.72 -3.85 -9.43
N SER A 134 29.66 -4.66 -9.46
CA SER A 134 29.72 -6.00 -8.84
C SER A 134 30.20 -7.01 -9.88
N SER A 135 31.05 -7.97 -9.50
CA SER A 135 31.63 -8.89 -10.49
C SER A 135 31.89 -10.28 -9.96
N GLU A 136 31.91 -11.20 -10.91
CA GLU A 136 32.41 -12.55 -10.76
C GLU A 136 33.53 -12.72 -11.79
N HIS A 137 34.64 -12.00 -11.60
CA HIS A 137 35.77 -12.02 -12.52
C HIS A 137 36.65 -13.26 -12.27
N TYR A 138 36.91 -14.00 -13.35
CA TYR A 138 37.80 -15.16 -13.38
C TYR A 138 39.13 -14.79 -14.05
N GLU A 139 40.25 -14.89 -13.34
CA GLU A 139 41.58 -14.80 -13.97
C GLU A 139 41.83 -16.10 -14.76
N VAL A 140 42.16 -15.99 -16.05
CA VAL A 140 42.38 -17.14 -16.94
C VAL A 140 43.85 -17.22 -17.33
N ASP A 141 44.48 -18.41 -17.22
CA ASP A 141 45.90 -18.59 -17.54
C ASP A 141 46.21 -18.12 -18.98
N PRO A 142 47.16 -17.18 -19.18
CA PRO A 142 47.66 -16.82 -20.51
C PRO A 142 48.14 -18.01 -21.37
N ALA A 143 48.53 -19.12 -20.76
CA ALA A 143 48.92 -20.36 -21.44
C ALA A 143 47.74 -21.30 -21.79
N LEU A 144 46.50 -20.99 -21.39
CA LEU A 144 45.31 -21.79 -21.67
C LEU A 144 45.13 -22.07 -23.18
N LYS A 145 44.83 -23.33 -23.50
CA LYS A 145 44.62 -23.81 -24.87
C LYS A 145 43.16 -23.64 -25.26
N ILE A 146 42.91 -22.72 -26.19
CA ILE A 146 41.56 -22.38 -26.69
C ILE A 146 41.16 -23.17 -27.95
N GLN A 147 41.74 -24.35 -28.19
CA GLN A 147 41.50 -25.16 -29.38
C GLN A 147 41.24 -26.61 -28.96
N PRO A 148 39.98 -27.09 -28.98
CA PRO A 148 39.61 -28.35 -28.36
C PRO A 148 40.26 -29.54 -29.07
N THR A 149 40.75 -30.51 -28.29
CA THR A 149 41.30 -31.77 -28.85
C THR A 149 40.29 -32.91 -28.81
N LEU A 150 39.20 -32.76 -28.06
CA LEU A 150 38.03 -33.64 -28.07
C LEU A 150 36.95 -33.01 -28.97
N SER A 151 36.40 -33.78 -29.93
CA SER A 151 35.31 -33.26 -30.78
C SER A 151 34.02 -33.09 -29.99
N ARG A 152 33.10 -32.24 -30.49
CA ARG A 152 31.75 -32.07 -29.90
C ARG A 152 31.09 -33.43 -29.64
N ASP A 153 31.09 -34.32 -30.63
CA ASP A 153 30.35 -35.58 -30.53
C ASP A 153 31.01 -36.58 -29.57
N GLN A 154 32.34 -36.52 -29.44
CA GLN A 154 33.08 -37.28 -28.41
C GLN A 154 32.82 -36.74 -27.00
N ALA A 155 32.70 -35.42 -26.84
CA ALA A 155 32.35 -34.79 -25.57
C ALA A 155 30.86 -35.04 -25.21
N LEU A 156 29.96 -34.97 -26.19
CA LEU A 156 28.55 -35.30 -26.04
C LEU A 156 28.35 -36.74 -25.59
N GLN A 157 29.05 -37.70 -26.21
CA GLN A 157 28.99 -39.09 -25.76
C GLN A 157 29.39 -39.23 -24.29
N ARG A 158 30.42 -38.51 -23.82
CA ARG A 158 30.77 -38.51 -22.39
C ARG A 158 29.72 -37.86 -21.48
N ALA A 159 29.03 -36.82 -21.95
CA ALA A 159 27.91 -36.24 -21.20
C ALA A 159 26.71 -37.22 -21.09
N LEU A 160 26.46 -38.01 -22.14
CA LEU A 160 25.43 -39.07 -22.13
C LEU A 160 25.86 -40.28 -21.30
N ASP A 161 27.13 -40.70 -21.38
CA ASP A 161 27.69 -41.78 -20.57
C ASP A 161 27.69 -41.43 -19.07
N TYR A 162 27.88 -40.14 -18.73
CA TYR A 162 27.84 -39.62 -17.37
C TYR A 162 26.41 -39.50 -16.81
N VAL A 163 25.43 -39.09 -17.61
CA VAL A 163 24.02 -39.02 -17.19
C VAL A 163 23.37 -40.41 -17.15
N GLY A 164 23.82 -41.35 -17.99
CA GLY A 164 23.50 -42.78 -17.87
C GLY A 164 22.03 -43.16 -18.05
N ALA A 165 21.20 -42.29 -18.63
CA ALA A 165 19.77 -42.54 -18.77
C ALA A 165 19.46 -43.73 -19.70
N ARG A 166 18.35 -44.42 -19.41
CA ARG A 166 17.85 -45.55 -20.22
C ARG A 166 17.15 -45.10 -21.49
N GLN A 167 16.56 -43.91 -21.45
CA GLN A 167 15.90 -43.24 -22.57
C GLN A 167 15.96 -41.73 -22.34
N TYR A 168 16.32 -40.98 -23.36
CA TYR A 168 16.35 -39.51 -23.34
C TYR A 168 15.08 -38.88 -23.93
N ALA A 169 14.82 -37.61 -23.63
CA ALA A 169 13.58 -36.94 -23.99
C ALA A 169 13.32 -36.90 -25.52
N TRP A 170 14.36 -36.65 -26.33
CA TRP A 170 14.20 -36.69 -27.80
C TRP A 170 13.87 -38.10 -28.31
N GLU A 171 14.44 -39.14 -27.70
CA GLU A 171 14.21 -40.54 -28.08
C GLU A 171 12.77 -40.94 -27.76
N PHE A 172 12.28 -40.60 -26.56
CA PHE A 172 10.89 -40.81 -26.18
C PHE A 172 9.91 -40.14 -27.16
N ILE A 173 10.17 -38.90 -27.57
CA ILE A 173 9.32 -38.18 -28.52
C ILE A 173 9.38 -38.79 -29.92
N GLU A 174 10.57 -39.16 -30.41
CA GLU A 174 10.75 -39.78 -31.73
C GLU A 174 10.14 -41.20 -31.80
N GLU A 175 10.19 -41.97 -30.71
CA GLU A 175 9.59 -43.31 -30.65
C GLU A 175 8.06 -43.28 -30.54
N ASN A 176 7.50 -42.37 -29.73
CA ASN A 176 6.06 -42.38 -29.40
C ASN A 176 5.21 -41.42 -30.25
N TYR A 177 5.73 -40.25 -30.64
CA TYR A 177 4.94 -39.21 -31.31
C TYR A 177 5.24 -39.15 -32.82
N VAL A 178 6.51 -39.18 -33.23
CA VAL A 178 6.88 -39.13 -34.66
C VAL A 178 6.41 -40.39 -35.40
N ARG A 179 6.50 -41.58 -34.79
CA ARG A 179 6.02 -42.84 -35.39
C ARG A 179 4.49 -42.95 -35.48
N LEU A 180 3.74 -42.14 -34.74
CA LEU A 180 2.27 -42.17 -34.72
C LEU A 180 1.63 -40.97 -35.44
N ALA A 181 2.39 -40.14 -36.16
CA ALA A 181 1.88 -38.93 -36.78
C ALA A 181 0.91 -39.18 -37.96
N TRP A 182 -0.23 -38.47 -37.99
CA TRP A 182 -1.25 -38.60 -39.04
C TRP A 182 -1.26 -37.46 -40.07
N SER A 183 -0.50 -36.38 -39.86
CA SER A 183 -0.46 -35.21 -40.74
C SER A 183 0.93 -34.57 -40.82
N ALA A 184 1.18 -33.81 -41.88
CA ALA A 184 2.44 -33.10 -42.09
C ALA A 184 2.63 -31.95 -41.08
N ASP A 185 1.56 -31.27 -40.69
CA ASP A 185 1.63 -30.13 -39.76
C ASP A 185 1.96 -30.60 -38.32
N PHE A 186 1.44 -31.76 -37.92
CA PHE A 186 1.81 -32.40 -36.65
C PHE A 186 3.29 -32.86 -36.67
N LEU A 187 3.77 -33.42 -37.78
CA LEU A 187 5.20 -33.73 -37.94
C LEU A 187 6.08 -32.48 -37.83
N ALA A 188 5.66 -31.35 -38.42
CA ALA A 188 6.41 -30.10 -38.37
C ALA A 188 6.51 -29.52 -36.94
N HIS A 189 5.41 -29.57 -36.17
CA HIS A 189 5.41 -29.13 -34.77
C HIS A 189 6.24 -30.06 -33.87
N VAL A 190 6.03 -31.39 -33.96
CA VAL A 190 6.81 -32.36 -33.17
C VAL A 190 8.31 -32.28 -33.49
N ALA A 191 8.69 -31.99 -34.74
CA ALA A 191 10.10 -31.78 -35.09
C ALA A 191 10.74 -30.55 -34.40
N GLN A 192 9.97 -29.51 -34.10
CA GLN A 192 10.46 -28.35 -33.34
C GLN A 192 10.64 -28.69 -31.86
N GLU A 193 9.67 -29.40 -31.26
CA GLU A 193 9.77 -29.86 -29.86
C GLU A 193 10.95 -30.84 -29.65
N VAL A 194 11.18 -31.75 -30.61
CA VAL A 194 12.35 -32.65 -30.61
C VAL A 194 13.66 -31.85 -30.62
N GLU A 195 13.80 -30.85 -31.50
CA GLU A 195 15.04 -30.05 -31.58
C GLU A 195 15.26 -29.22 -30.30
N ALA A 196 14.20 -28.72 -29.67
CA ALA A 196 14.26 -27.96 -28.41
C ALA A 196 14.72 -28.79 -27.18
N VAL A 197 14.65 -30.13 -27.26
CA VAL A 197 15.17 -31.05 -26.22
C VAL A 197 16.41 -31.84 -26.65
N ARG A 198 16.88 -31.69 -27.90
CA ARG A 198 18.13 -32.32 -28.36
C ARG A 198 19.36 -31.65 -27.72
N PRO A 199 20.42 -32.41 -27.43
CA PRO A 199 21.60 -31.86 -26.78
C PRO A 199 22.45 -31.05 -27.76
N GLY A 200 22.56 -29.75 -27.49
CA GLY A 200 23.29 -28.76 -28.29
C GLY A 200 24.82 -28.96 -28.30
N GLY A 201 25.59 -27.93 -27.97
CA GLY A 201 27.06 -28.03 -27.92
C GLY A 201 27.74 -26.69 -28.12
N GLU A 202 27.86 -25.92 -27.04
CA GLU A 202 28.61 -24.67 -26.99
C GLU A 202 30.03 -24.94 -26.46
N LEU A 203 31.03 -24.18 -26.94
CA LEU A 203 32.39 -24.23 -26.40
C LEU A 203 32.59 -23.02 -25.48
N VAL A 204 32.85 -23.28 -24.20
CA VAL A 204 33.01 -22.29 -23.13
C VAL A 204 34.32 -22.52 -22.37
N ILE A 205 34.67 -21.59 -21.49
CA ILE A 205 35.65 -21.79 -20.42
C ILE A 205 34.87 -21.77 -19.12
N VAL A 206 35.06 -22.74 -18.24
CA VAL A 206 34.33 -22.85 -16.96
C VAL A 206 35.30 -23.27 -15.86
N ASP A 207 35.01 -22.89 -14.62
CA ASP A 207 35.76 -23.35 -13.45
C ASP A 207 35.62 -24.88 -13.28
N ASP A 208 36.64 -25.53 -12.70
CA ASP A 208 36.58 -26.96 -12.37
C ASP A 208 36.08 -27.14 -10.93
N TYR A 209 34.76 -27.27 -10.78
CA TYR A 209 34.06 -27.26 -9.47
C TYR A 209 34.38 -28.46 -8.56
N ASP A 210 35.19 -29.44 -9.00
CA ASP A 210 35.76 -30.48 -8.13
C ASP A 210 37.05 -30.03 -7.39
N THR A 211 37.47 -28.77 -7.52
CA THR A 211 38.77 -28.28 -7.00
C THR A 211 38.63 -27.13 -6.00
N GLU A 212 39.50 -27.10 -4.97
CA GLU A 212 39.47 -26.10 -3.88
C GLU A 212 39.89 -24.68 -4.31
N ALA A 213 40.43 -24.52 -5.52
CA ALA A 213 40.93 -23.25 -6.04
C ALA A 213 40.54 -23.12 -7.50
N THR A 214 39.94 -21.98 -7.86
CA THR A 214 39.46 -21.67 -9.20
C THR A 214 40.51 -21.94 -10.30
N ASP A 215 40.19 -22.86 -11.22
CA ASP A 215 41.03 -23.35 -12.31
C ASP A 215 40.24 -23.42 -13.64
N PRO A 216 40.04 -22.29 -14.35
CA PRO A 216 39.16 -22.24 -15.51
C PRO A 216 39.80 -22.83 -16.79
N ASP A 217 39.29 -23.99 -17.25
CA ASP A 217 39.72 -24.67 -18.49
C ASP A 217 38.58 -24.72 -19.53
N LEU A 218 38.94 -25.07 -20.76
CA LEU A 218 38.07 -25.15 -21.93
C LEU A 218 37.11 -26.36 -21.84
N ALA A 219 35.81 -26.15 -22.01
CA ALA A 219 34.78 -27.18 -21.92
C ALA A 219 33.71 -27.09 -23.03
N TRP A 220 33.09 -28.24 -23.34
CA TRP A 220 31.86 -28.35 -24.12
C TRP A 220 30.64 -28.39 -23.20
N LYS A 221 29.66 -27.49 -23.44
CA LYS A 221 28.40 -27.37 -22.69
C LYS A 221 27.24 -28.02 -23.44
N PHE A 222 26.48 -28.88 -22.77
CA PHE A 222 25.32 -29.60 -23.33
C PHE A 222 24.09 -29.54 -22.43
N ASN A 223 22.89 -29.31 -22.99
CA ASN A 223 21.62 -29.53 -22.30
C ASN A 223 21.27 -31.02 -22.44
N ILE A 224 21.33 -31.79 -21.35
CA ILE A 224 20.95 -33.20 -21.35
C ILE A 224 19.60 -33.34 -20.65
N TYR A 225 18.61 -33.92 -21.32
CA TYR A 225 17.26 -34.16 -20.79
C TYR A 225 16.92 -35.66 -20.87
N ALA A 226 16.91 -36.33 -19.73
CA ALA A 226 16.59 -37.74 -19.55
C ALA A 226 15.09 -37.95 -19.23
N ASN A 227 14.53 -39.06 -19.72
CA ASN A 227 13.14 -39.47 -19.48
C ASN A 227 13.03 -40.58 -18.40
N ASP A 228 13.90 -41.60 -18.44
CA ASP A 228 14.08 -42.57 -17.34
C ASP A 228 15.57 -42.68 -16.96
N PRO A 229 15.97 -42.22 -15.76
CA PRO A 229 15.18 -41.43 -14.81
C PRO A 229 14.94 -40.00 -15.31
N LEU A 230 13.82 -39.37 -14.91
CA LEU A 230 13.51 -37.99 -15.26
C LEU A 230 14.55 -37.04 -14.65
N SER A 231 15.32 -36.34 -15.49
CA SER A 231 16.22 -35.28 -15.04
C SER A 231 16.65 -34.39 -16.20
N ARG A 232 17.00 -33.13 -15.93
CA ARG A 232 17.52 -32.20 -16.95
C ARG A 232 18.61 -31.31 -16.38
N ALA A 233 19.75 -31.22 -17.07
CA ALA A 233 20.91 -30.46 -16.61
C ALA A 233 21.77 -29.90 -17.77
N TRP A 234 22.49 -28.82 -17.51
CA TRP A 234 23.66 -28.43 -18.27
C TRP A 234 24.87 -29.24 -17.80
N ILE A 235 25.48 -30.01 -18.70
CA ILE A 235 26.69 -30.80 -18.44
C ILE A 235 27.87 -30.16 -19.15
N TYR A 236 28.97 -29.98 -18.44
CA TYR A 236 30.19 -29.35 -18.94
C TYR A 236 31.33 -30.36 -18.98
N ILE A 237 31.86 -30.64 -20.18
CA ILE A 237 32.88 -31.65 -20.43
C ILE A 237 34.17 -30.98 -20.91
N ASN A 238 35.25 -31.09 -20.14
CA ASN A 238 36.57 -30.56 -20.48
C ASN A 238 37.00 -31.00 -21.90
N ALA A 239 37.27 -30.04 -22.77
CA ALA A 239 37.47 -30.25 -24.20
C ALA A 239 38.87 -30.78 -24.56
N HIS A 240 39.70 -31.08 -23.56
CA HIS A 240 41.00 -31.72 -23.69
C HIS A 240 41.06 -33.12 -23.07
N THR A 241 40.63 -33.26 -21.81
CA THR A 241 40.69 -34.51 -21.03
C THR A 241 39.40 -35.34 -21.14
N GLY A 242 38.27 -34.68 -21.42
CA GLY A 242 36.93 -35.24 -21.32
C GLY A 242 36.50 -35.57 -19.89
N LYS A 243 37.06 -34.90 -18.88
CA LYS A 243 36.53 -34.85 -17.51
C LYS A 243 35.19 -34.08 -17.50
N VAL A 244 34.27 -34.40 -16.58
CA VAL A 244 33.17 -33.49 -16.23
C VAL A 244 33.76 -32.37 -15.35
N MET A 245 33.37 -31.12 -15.58
CA MET A 245 33.80 -29.96 -14.77
C MET A 245 32.65 -29.34 -13.97
N LEU A 246 31.41 -29.54 -14.43
CA LEU A 246 30.19 -29.06 -13.77
C LEU A 246 28.95 -29.83 -14.27
N ARG A 247 27.98 -30.00 -13.36
CA ARG A 247 26.58 -30.37 -13.64
C ARG A 247 25.66 -29.34 -12.98
N ASP A 248 24.98 -28.53 -13.78
CA ASP A 248 24.05 -27.48 -13.36
C ASP A 248 22.60 -27.91 -13.68
N ALA A 249 21.72 -27.98 -12.68
CA ALA A 249 20.41 -28.65 -12.79
C ALA A 249 19.28 -27.71 -13.24
N ILE A 250 18.56 -28.10 -14.29
CA ILE A 250 17.43 -27.37 -14.87
C ILE A 250 16.10 -27.91 -14.32
N ILE A 251 15.91 -29.24 -14.34
CA ILE A 251 14.95 -29.90 -13.44
C ILE A 251 15.71 -30.05 -12.13
N LYS A 252 15.45 -29.12 -11.21
CA LYS A 252 16.05 -29.07 -9.87
C LYS A 252 15.46 -30.09 -8.91
N HIS A 253 14.20 -30.46 -9.15
CA HIS A 253 13.38 -31.25 -8.25
C HIS A 253 12.81 -32.47 -8.99
N ALA A 254 13.11 -33.67 -8.51
CA ALA A 254 12.73 -34.96 -9.08
C ALA A 254 12.09 -35.91 -8.05
N SER A 255 11.94 -35.47 -6.80
CA SER A 255 11.26 -36.22 -5.74
C SER A 255 9.80 -36.55 -6.08
N GLN A 256 9.32 -37.67 -5.54
CA GLN A 256 7.97 -38.19 -5.75
C GLN A 256 7.22 -38.31 -4.41
N PRO A 257 5.93 -37.93 -4.34
CA PRO A 257 5.14 -38.08 -3.12
C PRO A 257 4.79 -39.55 -2.87
N ILE A 258 4.89 -39.96 -1.61
CA ILE A 258 4.46 -41.28 -1.10
C ILE A 258 3.65 -41.12 0.19
N THR A 259 2.78 -42.08 0.49
CA THR A 259 2.06 -42.13 1.77
C THR A 259 2.69 -43.15 2.70
N VAL A 260 3.08 -42.70 3.89
CA VAL A 260 3.73 -43.49 4.96
C VAL A 260 2.85 -43.52 6.21
N GLN A 261 3.10 -44.47 7.12
CA GLN A 261 2.46 -44.49 8.44
C GLN A 261 3.49 -44.07 9.49
N THR A 262 3.61 -42.76 9.70
CA THR A 262 4.39 -42.18 10.80
C THR A 262 3.84 -42.66 12.14
N ARG A 263 4.74 -42.86 13.11
CA ARG A 263 4.49 -43.44 14.41
C ARG A 263 3.55 -42.58 15.26
N TYR A 264 3.78 -41.27 15.26
CA TYR A 264 3.02 -40.32 16.06
C TYR A 264 1.91 -39.68 15.23
N ALA A 265 2.26 -39.02 14.12
CA ALA A 265 1.29 -38.27 13.32
C ALA A 265 0.38 -39.15 12.42
N GLY A 266 0.55 -40.48 12.40
CA GLY A 266 -0.27 -41.42 11.64
C GLY A 266 0.01 -41.39 10.13
N SER A 267 -1.05 -41.40 9.30
CA SER A 267 -0.91 -41.44 7.84
C SER A 267 -0.47 -40.08 7.27
N ARG A 268 0.76 -39.98 6.75
CA ARG A 268 1.32 -38.73 6.20
C ARG A 268 1.85 -38.91 4.77
N GLU A 269 1.88 -37.82 4.03
CA GLU A 269 2.58 -37.74 2.74
C GLU A 269 3.99 -37.21 2.97
N ILE A 270 4.99 -37.89 2.41
CA ILE A 270 6.39 -37.44 2.39
C ILE A 270 6.93 -37.52 0.95
N MET A 271 8.04 -36.82 0.68
CA MET A 271 8.69 -36.82 -0.63
C MET A 271 9.91 -37.75 -0.62
N VAL A 272 10.13 -38.49 -1.71
CA VAL A 272 11.32 -39.35 -1.86
C VAL A 272 11.96 -39.23 -3.24
N ASP A 273 13.29 -39.12 -3.25
CA ASP A 273 14.09 -39.06 -4.46
C ASP A 273 14.45 -40.44 -5.01
N ARG A 274 14.58 -40.54 -6.33
CA ARG A 274 15.05 -41.77 -6.98
C ARG A 274 16.54 -41.71 -7.27
N GLN A 275 17.36 -42.31 -6.40
CA GLN A 275 18.81 -42.35 -6.52
C GLN A 275 19.24 -43.23 -7.69
N ALA A 276 19.61 -42.57 -8.80
CA ALA A 276 19.92 -43.20 -10.09
C ALA A 276 21.24 -44.00 -10.09
N GLY A 277 22.22 -43.60 -9.27
CA GLY A 277 23.51 -44.28 -9.13
C GLY A 277 23.49 -45.35 -8.05
N LEU A 278 24.39 -46.34 -8.15
CA LEU A 278 24.60 -47.35 -7.10
C LEU A 278 25.55 -46.87 -5.99
N THR A 279 25.60 -45.56 -5.76
CA THR A 279 26.37 -44.90 -4.71
C THR A 279 25.42 -44.14 -3.78
N ASP A 280 25.69 -44.18 -2.50
CA ASP A 280 24.95 -43.45 -1.47
C ASP A 280 25.09 -41.93 -1.68
N PRO A 281 23.99 -41.15 -1.64
CA PRO A 281 24.00 -39.73 -1.96
C PRO A 281 24.73 -38.85 -0.94
N HIS A 282 24.99 -39.35 0.28
CA HIS A 282 25.65 -38.60 1.35
C HIS A 282 27.16 -38.86 1.40
N ASN A 283 27.54 -40.15 1.34
CA ASN A 283 28.90 -40.58 1.64
C ASN A 283 29.69 -41.11 0.42
N ASN A 284 29.05 -41.25 -0.75
CA ASN A 284 29.63 -41.78 -2.01
C ASN A 284 30.21 -43.21 -1.92
N LEU A 285 29.93 -43.96 -0.84
CA LEU A 285 30.15 -45.41 -0.76
C LEU A 285 29.07 -46.14 -1.58
N PRO A 286 29.15 -47.48 -1.77
CA PRO A 286 28.08 -48.22 -2.44
C PRO A 286 26.75 -48.05 -1.70
N LEU A 287 25.70 -47.68 -2.44
CA LEU A 287 24.33 -47.59 -1.92
C LEU A 287 23.94 -48.98 -1.36
N LEU A 288 23.35 -49.02 -0.18
CA LEU A 288 22.82 -50.26 0.41
C LEU A 288 21.29 -50.25 0.33
N ASP A 289 20.70 -51.43 0.19
CA ASP A 289 19.27 -51.67 0.33
C ASP A 289 18.95 -51.89 1.82
N SER A 290 18.33 -50.92 2.49
CA SER A 290 18.00 -50.93 3.93
C SER A 290 17.33 -52.23 4.38
N ARG A 291 16.42 -52.77 3.56
CA ARG A 291 15.60 -53.96 3.85
C ARG A 291 16.43 -55.25 3.90
N THR A 292 17.63 -55.25 3.31
CA THR A 292 18.54 -56.41 3.26
C THR A 292 19.93 -56.15 3.85
N ASN A 293 20.30 -54.87 4.05
CA ASN A 293 21.65 -54.38 4.39
C ASN A 293 22.74 -54.88 3.41
N LEU A 294 22.38 -55.11 2.14
CA LEU A 294 23.27 -55.52 1.05
C LEU A 294 23.46 -54.40 0.02
N PRO A 295 24.56 -54.37 -0.76
CA PRO A 295 24.75 -53.39 -1.82
C PRO A 295 23.66 -53.44 -2.89
N ALA A 296 23.11 -52.29 -3.23
CA ALA A 296 22.07 -52.11 -4.23
C ALA A 296 22.52 -52.64 -5.61
N THR A 297 21.65 -53.41 -6.27
CA THR A 297 21.91 -53.96 -7.62
C THR A 297 21.14 -53.24 -8.72
N ALA A 298 20.28 -52.30 -8.35
CA ALA A 298 19.48 -51.42 -9.19
C ALA A 298 19.29 -50.06 -8.48
N PRO A 299 18.89 -48.99 -9.20
CA PRO A 299 18.53 -47.71 -8.60
C PRO A 299 17.39 -47.85 -7.57
N LEU A 300 17.54 -47.24 -6.40
CA LEU A 300 16.57 -47.23 -5.30
C LEU A 300 15.96 -45.84 -5.11
N TYR A 301 14.85 -45.77 -4.39
CA TYR A 301 14.34 -44.54 -3.79
C TYR A 301 15.02 -44.28 -2.45
N VAL A 302 15.13 -43.02 -2.03
CA VAL A 302 15.78 -42.60 -0.79
C VAL A 302 14.96 -41.54 -0.05
N LEU A 303 15.09 -41.47 1.28
CA LEU A 303 14.52 -40.38 2.09
C LEU A 303 15.31 -39.07 1.91
N ARG A 304 15.17 -38.48 0.72
CA ARG A 304 15.52 -37.10 0.41
C ARG A 304 14.35 -36.42 -0.30
N ASP A 305 13.97 -35.25 0.20
CA ASP A 305 13.02 -34.33 -0.43
C ASP A 305 13.83 -33.22 -1.11
N ASP A 306 13.95 -33.24 -2.43
CA ASP A 306 14.63 -32.18 -3.16
C ASP A 306 13.75 -30.96 -3.43
N THR A 307 12.43 -30.99 -3.13
CA THR A 307 11.49 -29.90 -3.41
C THR A 307 11.61 -28.69 -2.46
N ARG A 308 12.36 -28.84 -1.36
CA ARG A 308 12.52 -27.84 -0.31
C ARG A 308 13.99 -27.41 -0.18
N GLY A 309 14.24 -26.12 -0.41
CA GLY A 309 15.57 -25.52 -0.38
C GLY A 309 16.58 -26.21 -1.29
N LYS A 310 17.76 -26.51 -0.74
CA LYS A 310 18.80 -27.37 -1.35
C LYS A 310 18.63 -28.86 -1.00
N GLY A 311 17.54 -29.25 -0.34
CA GLY A 311 17.15 -30.62 -0.01
C GLY A 311 16.94 -30.87 1.49
N LEU A 312 16.01 -31.75 1.84
CA LEU A 312 15.87 -32.31 3.19
C LEU A 312 16.29 -33.78 3.15
N GLU A 313 17.12 -34.23 4.09
CA GLU A 313 17.86 -35.49 3.97
C GLU A 313 17.84 -36.29 5.28
N THR A 314 17.50 -37.59 5.22
CA THR A 314 17.37 -38.45 6.40
C THR A 314 18.22 -39.72 6.30
N TYR A 315 19.00 -40.00 7.34
CA TYR A 315 20.09 -40.99 7.30
C TYR A 315 20.15 -41.93 8.51
N ASP A 316 20.48 -43.20 8.26
CA ASP A 316 20.70 -44.28 9.22
C ASP A 316 22.17 -44.30 9.71
N LEU A 317 22.40 -44.19 11.02
CA LEU A 317 23.70 -44.45 11.65
C LEU A 317 23.85 -45.92 12.12
N ASN A 318 22.81 -46.75 11.99
CA ASN A 318 22.82 -48.19 12.26
C ASN A 318 23.29 -48.53 13.70
N GLY A 319 22.87 -47.74 14.68
CA GLY A 319 23.24 -47.90 16.10
C GLY A 319 24.65 -47.40 16.48
N GLN A 320 25.33 -46.67 15.59
CA GLN A 320 26.69 -46.16 15.83
C GLN A 320 26.65 -44.78 16.52
N GLY A 321 27.32 -44.65 17.67
CA GLY A 321 27.32 -43.43 18.49
C GLY A 321 27.75 -43.72 19.94
N GLY A 322 27.20 -42.98 20.90
CA GLY A 322 27.37 -43.26 22.34
C GLY A 322 28.51 -42.54 23.06
N LEU A 323 29.16 -41.56 22.41
CA LEU A 323 29.98 -40.54 23.06
C LEU A 323 29.69 -39.20 22.38
N PRO A 324 29.39 -38.10 23.12
CA PRO A 324 29.08 -36.78 22.55
C PRO A 324 30.34 -36.10 22.02
N LEU A 325 30.88 -36.67 20.95
CA LEU A 325 31.93 -36.14 20.11
C LEU A 325 31.37 -36.13 18.69
N SER A 326 31.15 -34.93 18.13
CA SER A 326 30.77 -34.73 16.73
C SER A 326 31.95 -35.08 15.82
N LEU A 327 32.33 -36.36 15.76
CA LEU A 327 33.38 -36.87 14.90
C LEU A 327 32.84 -36.89 13.47
N PRO A 328 33.41 -36.12 12.52
CA PRO A 328 32.91 -36.10 11.15
C PRO A 328 32.96 -37.49 10.49
N ALA A 329 33.87 -38.35 10.95
CA ALA A 329 34.00 -39.74 10.53
C ALA A 329 32.81 -40.65 10.92
N ILE A 330 31.96 -40.30 11.90
CA ILE A 330 30.72 -41.05 12.19
C ILE A 330 29.63 -40.62 11.21
N TYR A 331 29.38 -39.32 11.11
CA TYR A 331 28.38 -38.77 10.19
C TYR A 331 28.68 -39.09 8.72
N ALA A 332 29.95 -39.11 8.31
CA ALA A 332 30.38 -39.55 6.98
C ALA A 332 30.23 -41.07 6.72
N GLN A 333 29.72 -41.85 7.68
CA GLN A 333 29.33 -43.26 7.51
C GLN A 333 27.81 -43.49 7.61
N GLY A 334 27.02 -42.44 7.84
CA GLY A 334 25.56 -42.52 7.78
C GLY A 334 25.08 -42.86 6.37
N LYS A 335 24.02 -43.65 6.25
CA LYS A 335 23.50 -44.19 4.98
C LYS A 335 22.13 -43.60 4.67
N ALA A 336 21.75 -43.51 3.40
CA ALA A 336 20.36 -43.29 3.03
C ALA A 336 19.46 -44.44 3.53
N PHE A 337 18.27 -44.12 4.04
CA PHE A 337 17.15 -45.08 4.10
C PHE A 337 16.61 -45.29 2.69
N THR A 338 16.33 -46.54 2.28
CA THR A 338 16.08 -46.88 0.86
C THR A 338 14.93 -47.86 0.62
N ASP A 339 14.29 -47.76 -0.55
CA ASP A 339 13.27 -48.70 -1.05
C ASP A 339 13.43 -48.98 -2.57
N ASP A 340 12.94 -50.10 -3.12
CA ASP A 340 13.03 -50.40 -4.57
C ASP A 340 11.73 -50.26 -5.38
N ASN A 341 10.57 -50.12 -4.73
CA ASN A 341 9.25 -50.25 -5.39
C ASN A 341 8.18 -49.25 -4.90
N LEU A 342 8.47 -48.46 -3.86
CA LEU A 342 7.60 -47.50 -3.15
C LEU A 342 6.66 -48.09 -2.07
N ASP A 343 6.82 -49.36 -1.65
CA ASP A 343 6.11 -49.96 -0.50
C ASP A 343 6.82 -49.62 0.83
N TRP A 344 6.72 -48.34 1.23
CA TRP A 344 7.23 -47.85 2.52
C TRP A 344 6.31 -48.26 3.68
N SER A 345 6.20 -49.56 3.93
CA SER A 345 5.36 -50.14 4.99
C SER A 345 6.15 -50.80 6.12
N LEU A 346 5.54 -50.81 7.32
CA LEU A 346 6.07 -51.41 8.55
C LEU A 346 6.42 -52.91 8.45
N THR A 347 5.95 -53.60 7.40
CA THR A 347 6.26 -55.02 7.17
C THR A 347 7.58 -55.20 6.40
N GLU A 348 7.98 -54.18 5.63
CA GLU A 348 9.17 -54.19 4.77
C GLU A 348 10.35 -53.45 5.43
N HIS A 349 10.06 -52.35 6.13
CA HIS A 349 11.07 -51.47 6.77
C HIS A 349 11.37 -51.80 8.24
N LYS A 350 11.01 -53.00 8.70
CA LYS A 350 11.42 -53.55 10.01
C LYS A 350 12.49 -54.62 9.81
N ARG A 351 13.75 -54.29 10.08
CA ARG A 351 14.98 -55.04 9.74
C ARG A 351 15.21 -56.34 10.55
N GLY A 352 14.14 -57.02 10.95
CA GLY A 352 14.16 -58.39 11.51
C GLY A 352 14.76 -58.58 12.90
N GLY A 353 15.37 -57.54 13.48
CA GLY A 353 15.85 -57.52 14.85
C GLY A 353 14.75 -57.31 15.90
N SER A 354 15.17 -57.20 17.15
CA SER A 354 14.30 -56.74 18.26
C SER A 354 14.72 -55.37 18.80
N ASN A 355 15.81 -54.79 18.30
CA ASN A 355 16.25 -53.45 18.69
C ASN A 355 15.49 -52.40 17.88
N GLU A 356 15.40 -51.19 18.43
CA GLU A 356 14.79 -50.04 17.78
C GLU A 356 15.65 -49.51 16.62
N ALA A 357 16.98 -49.69 16.68
CA ALA A 357 17.93 -49.45 15.57
C ALA A 357 17.74 -50.36 14.34
N GLU A 358 16.72 -51.21 14.34
CA GLU A 358 16.33 -52.13 13.25
C GLU A 358 14.84 -51.91 12.88
N ASN A 359 14.31 -50.70 13.15
CA ASN A 359 12.91 -50.32 13.01
C ASN A 359 12.79 -48.92 12.39
N ASP A 360 12.65 -48.85 11.07
CA ASP A 360 12.96 -47.64 10.31
C ASP A 360 11.76 -46.70 10.13
N ASP A 361 10.61 -47.00 10.76
CA ASP A 361 9.39 -46.19 10.66
C ASP A 361 9.56 -44.78 11.25
N ILE A 362 10.39 -44.64 12.29
CA ILE A 362 10.74 -43.34 12.89
C ILE A 362 11.50 -42.43 11.91
N ALA A 363 12.06 -42.97 10.82
CA ALA A 363 12.62 -42.17 9.73
C ALA A 363 11.56 -41.42 8.93
N TRP A 364 10.30 -41.88 8.95
CA TRP A 364 9.19 -41.18 8.32
C TRP A 364 8.71 -40.01 9.17
N ASP A 365 8.62 -40.17 10.49
CA ASP A 365 8.37 -39.07 11.43
C ASP A 365 9.48 -38.01 11.32
N ALA A 366 10.76 -38.43 11.26
CA ALA A 366 11.88 -37.51 11.06
C ALA A 366 11.81 -36.75 9.73
N HIS A 367 11.54 -37.44 8.62
CA HIS A 367 11.48 -36.81 7.30
C HIS A 367 10.29 -35.85 7.19
N TRP A 368 9.11 -36.29 7.63
CA TRP A 368 7.90 -35.46 7.67
C TRP A 368 8.05 -34.26 8.62
N GLY A 369 8.59 -34.46 9.81
CA GLY A 369 8.88 -33.39 10.76
C GLY A 369 9.85 -32.35 10.17
N THR A 370 10.89 -32.81 9.46
CA THR A 370 11.82 -31.92 8.74
C THR A 370 11.11 -31.12 7.64
N GLN A 371 10.12 -31.70 6.94
CA GLN A 371 9.27 -30.97 5.98
C GLN A 371 8.38 -29.92 6.66
N MET A 372 7.78 -30.24 7.81
CA MET A 372 6.94 -29.31 8.57
C MET A 372 7.75 -28.16 9.17
N VAL A 373 8.96 -28.44 9.67
CA VAL A 373 9.97 -27.48 10.10
C VAL A 373 10.29 -26.47 8.99
N TYR A 374 10.66 -26.95 7.79
CA TYR A 374 10.99 -26.08 6.67
C TYR A 374 9.76 -25.25 6.22
N ASP A 375 8.60 -25.89 6.12
CA ASP A 375 7.36 -25.24 5.72
C ASP A 375 6.90 -24.17 6.72
N TYR A 376 7.09 -24.38 8.02
CA TYR A 376 6.84 -23.39 9.07
C TYR A 376 7.71 -22.15 8.87
N TRP A 377 9.04 -22.32 8.85
CA TRP A 377 9.97 -21.20 8.74
C TRP A 377 9.74 -20.37 7.48
N LEU A 378 9.49 -21.03 6.33
CA LEU A 378 9.24 -20.36 5.06
C LEU A 378 7.87 -19.65 5.02
N LYS A 379 6.80 -20.25 5.56
CA LYS A 379 5.43 -19.70 5.41
C LYS A 379 5.00 -18.75 6.53
N VAL A 380 5.56 -18.90 7.74
CA VAL A 380 5.22 -18.07 8.91
C VAL A 380 6.17 -16.89 9.05
N HIS A 381 7.47 -17.12 8.85
CA HIS A 381 8.53 -16.13 9.08
C HIS A 381 9.23 -15.66 7.79
N GLY A 382 8.90 -16.23 6.63
CA GLY A 382 9.56 -15.95 5.35
C GLY A 382 10.98 -16.53 5.21
N ARG A 383 11.47 -17.26 6.22
CA ARG A 383 12.87 -17.67 6.34
C ARG A 383 13.19 -18.91 5.50
N ARG A 384 14.28 -18.86 4.76
CA ARG A 384 14.73 -19.91 3.82
C ARG A 384 15.65 -20.92 4.49
N SER A 385 15.08 -21.96 5.12
CA SER A 385 15.84 -22.92 5.95
C SER A 385 16.55 -22.23 7.13
N TYR A 386 17.44 -22.94 7.83
CA TYR A 386 18.07 -22.39 9.04
C TYR A 386 19.13 -21.31 8.76
N ASP A 387 19.77 -21.28 7.58
CA ASP A 387 20.75 -20.25 7.17
C ASP A 387 20.13 -19.03 6.46
N ASP A 388 18.80 -19.00 6.28
CA ASP A 388 18.07 -18.04 5.44
C ASP A 388 18.51 -17.97 3.96
N ASN A 389 19.18 -19.02 3.48
CA ASN A 389 19.70 -19.16 2.13
C ASN A 389 19.47 -20.60 1.61
N ASP A 390 18.39 -21.25 2.06
CA ASP A 390 17.91 -22.54 1.58
C ASP A 390 18.91 -23.70 1.80
N ILE A 391 19.78 -23.66 2.82
CA ILE A 391 20.67 -24.80 3.14
C ILE A 391 19.92 -26.12 3.37
N ALA A 392 20.55 -27.22 3.00
CA ALA A 392 19.98 -28.54 3.17
C ALA A 392 19.88 -28.92 4.66
N ILE A 393 18.74 -29.46 5.08
CA ILE A 393 18.49 -29.90 6.46
C ILE A 393 18.74 -31.41 6.54
N LYS A 394 19.70 -31.81 7.38
CA LYS A 394 20.12 -33.20 7.56
C LYS A 394 19.68 -33.75 8.92
N SER A 395 19.06 -34.93 8.91
CA SER A 395 18.55 -35.64 10.10
C SER A 395 19.19 -37.03 10.18
N PHE A 396 19.94 -37.30 11.26
CA PHE A 396 20.63 -38.59 11.49
C PHE A 396 19.97 -39.38 12.61
N LEU A 397 19.57 -40.61 12.32
CA LEU A 397 18.78 -41.47 13.19
C LEU A 397 19.59 -42.70 13.64
N HIS A 398 19.06 -43.41 14.64
CA HIS A 398 19.68 -44.59 15.23
C HIS A 398 21.11 -44.27 15.74
N TYR A 399 21.26 -43.10 16.37
CA TYR A 399 22.52 -42.66 16.97
C TYR A 399 22.81 -43.43 18.26
N GLY A 400 23.86 -44.25 18.24
CA GLY A 400 24.25 -45.09 19.37
C GLY A 400 23.24 -46.20 19.68
N VAL A 401 23.38 -46.83 20.85
CA VAL A 401 22.46 -47.87 21.32
C VAL A 401 21.80 -47.37 22.60
N ALA A 402 20.46 -47.39 22.64
CA ALA A 402 19.67 -46.95 23.79
C ALA A 402 20.04 -45.53 24.29
N TYR A 403 20.26 -44.60 23.35
CA TYR A 403 20.78 -43.26 23.66
C TYR A 403 19.65 -42.27 23.97
N ASP A 404 19.58 -41.84 25.23
CA ASP A 404 18.61 -40.85 25.74
C ASP A 404 19.06 -39.39 25.45
N ASN A 405 19.22 -39.02 24.18
CA ASN A 405 19.24 -37.60 23.77
C ASN A 405 18.99 -37.42 22.27
N ALA A 406 18.44 -36.27 21.89
CA ALA A 406 18.61 -35.65 20.57
C ALA A 406 19.73 -34.57 20.65
N PHE A 407 20.24 -34.06 19.52
CA PHE A 407 21.07 -32.84 19.47
C PHE A 407 21.33 -32.30 18.06
N TRP A 408 21.30 -30.97 17.91
CA TRP A 408 21.94 -30.20 16.86
C TRP A 408 23.46 -30.19 17.06
N ASN A 409 24.20 -30.66 16.06
CA ASN A 409 25.66 -30.79 16.15
C ASN A 409 26.45 -29.62 15.53
N GLY A 410 25.76 -28.57 15.08
CA GLY A 410 26.33 -27.46 14.29
C GLY A 410 26.18 -27.60 12.77
N THR A 411 25.78 -28.77 12.25
CA THR A 411 25.52 -29.02 10.81
C THR A 411 24.35 -29.95 10.51
N ALA A 412 23.88 -30.74 11.49
CA ALA A 412 22.77 -31.67 11.35
C ALA A 412 22.08 -31.95 12.69
N MET A 413 20.81 -32.31 12.62
CA MET A 413 20.04 -32.83 13.76
C MET A 413 20.34 -34.32 13.93
N THR A 414 20.48 -34.78 15.18
CA THR A 414 20.86 -36.15 15.51
C THR A 414 19.92 -36.73 16.57
N TYR A 415 19.35 -37.91 16.32
CA TYR A 415 18.33 -38.54 17.16
C TYR A 415 18.77 -39.91 17.66
N GLY A 416 18.72 -40.11 18.98
CA GLY A 416 18.93 -41.42 19.62
C GLY A 416 17.67 -42.27 19.66
N ASP A 417 17.84 -43.59 19.79
CA ASP A 417 16.75 -44.57 19.86
C ASP A 417 16.01 -44.63 21.21
N GLY A 418 16.47 -43.88 22.22
CA GLY A 418 15.92 -43.89 23.59
C GLY A 418 16.11 -45.21 24.35
N SER A 419 16.14 -45.14 25.67
CA SER A 419 16.42 -46.31 26.51
C SER A 419 15.24 -47.24 26.74
N TYR A 420 14.01 -46.89 26.35
CA TYR A 420 12.84 -47.77 26.46
C TYR A 420 12.85 -48.92 25.45
N GLN A 421 13.39 -48.67 24.24
CA GLN A 421 13.69 -49.68 23.22
C GLN A 421 12.46 -50.55 22.88
N GLY A 422 11.34 -49.92 22.50
CA GLY A 422 10.10 -50.60 22.12
C GLY A 422 9.48 -51.45 23.24
N GLY A 423 9.65 -51.05 24.50
CA GLY A 423 9.20 -51.80 25.68
C GLY A 423 10.07 -53.00 26.06
N LEU A 424 11.25 -53.19 25.44
CA LEU A 424 12.22 -54.20 25.88
C LEU A 424 12.91 -53.81 27.20
N ASN A 425 12.96 -52.53 27.52
CA ASN A 425 13.45 -52.01 28.79
C ASN A 425 12.39 -51.09 29.42
N PRO A 426 11.41 -51.63 30.16
CA PRO A 426 10.34 -50.84 30.78
C PRO A 426 10.79 -49.97 31.97
N ASP A 427 12.07 -50.03 32.35
CA ASP A 427 12.72 -49.08 33.27
C ASP A 427 13.48 -47.95 32.49
N GLY A 428 13.34 -47.90 31.17
CA GLY A 428 13.90 -46.85 30.29
C GLY A 428 13.09 -45.55 30.34
N SER A 429 13.71 -44.44 29.93
CA SER A 429 13.11 -43.10 30.06
C SER A 429 12.48 -42.55 28.79
N PHE A 430 12.97 -42.91 27.61
CA PHE A 430 12.46 -42.38 26.34
C PHE A 430 12.33 -43.44 25.26
N ALA A 431 11.34 -43.24 24.37
CA ALA A 431 11.29 -43.79 23.03
C ALA A 431 12.36 -43.12 22.13
N PRO A 432 12.49 -43.46 20.83
CA PRO A 432 13.31 -42.68 19.90
C PRO A 432 12.97 -41.19 19.99
N LEU A 433 13.99 -40.35 20.17
CA LEU A 433 13.81 -38.94 20.54
C LEU A 433 13.54 -38.09 19.31
N MET A 434 12.44 -38.41 18.62
CA MET A 434 12.00 -37.80 17.37
C MET A 434 10.48 -37.66 17.38
N SER A 435 10.01 -36.63 18.08
CA SER A 435 8.68 -36.03 17.96
C SER A 435 8.77 -34.71 17.18
N LEU A 436 7.63 -34.16 16.76
CA LEU A 436 7.60 -32.95 15.93
C LEU A 436 8.19 -31.74 16.67
N ASP A 437 7.84 -31.58 17.94
CA ASP A 437 8.33 -30.52 18.82
C ASP A 437 9.86 -30.62 19.02
N VAL A 438 10.41 -31.82 19.21
CA VAL A 438 11.86 -32.06 19.35
C VAL A 438 12.60 -31.75 18.05
N CYS A 439 12.03 -32.09 16.90
CA CYS A 439 12.58 -31.66 15.60
C CYS A 439 12.54 -30.12 15.44
N GLY A 440 11.50 -29.47 15.97
CA GLY A 440 11.41 -28.01 16.08
C GLY A 440 12.40 -27.38 17.08
N HIS A 441 12.74 -28.09 18.16
CA HIS A 441 13.75 -27.69 19.13
C HIS A 441 15.17 -27.80 18.55
N GLU A 442 15.52 -28.93 17.93
CA GLU A 442 16.85 -29.10 17.35
C GLU A 442 17.13 -28.15 16.18
N ILE A 443 16.12 -27.83 15.35
CA ILE A 443 16.28 -26.76 14.36
C ILE A 443 16.32 -25.37 15.02
N GLY A 444 15.72 -25.19 16.20
CA GLY A 444 15.77 -23.95 16.97
C GLY A 444 17.21 -23.55 17.32
N HIS A 445 18.05 -24.49 17.75
CA HIS A 445 19.48 -24.26 17.91
C HIS A 445 20.18 -23.87 16.60
N ALA A 446 19.78 -24.46 15.47
CA ALA A 446 20.32 -24.12 14.15
C ALA A 446 19.92 -22.71 13.70
N ILE A 447 18.68 -22.29 13.95
CA ILE A 447 18.17 -20.93 13.72
C ILE A 447 18.95 -19.96 14.61
N CYS A 448 19.05 -20.22 15.91
CA CYS A 448 19.77 -19.39 16.88
C CYS A 448 21.25 -19.18 16.49
N SER A 449 21.91 -20.22 15.98
CA SER A 449 23.28 -20.18 15.45
C SER A 449 23.44 -19.27 14.21
N ASN A 450 22.34 -18.88 13.56
CA ASN A 450 22.27 -18.06 12.35
C ASN A 450 21.39 -16.80 12.56
N THR A 451 21.21 -16.36 13.81
CA THR A 451 20.48 -15.15 14.22
C THR A 451 21.23 -14.42 15.33
N ALA A 452 21.06 -14.84 16.59
CA ALA A 452 21.58 -14.21 17.80
C ALA A 452 22.93 -14.78 18.28
N ASP A 453 23.30 -15.99 17.82
CA ASP A 453 24.47 -16.77 18.25
C ASP A 453 24.59 -16.84 19.79
N LEU A 454 23.47 -17.16 20.47
CA LEU A 454 23.40 -17.17 21.93
C LEU A 454 24.36 -18.20 22.53
N VAL A 455 25.38 -17.72 23.23
CA VAL A 455 26.40 -18.53 23.91
C VAL A 455 25.72 -19.50 24.86
N TYR A 456 25.91 -20.79 24.60
CA TYR A 456 25.25 -21.92 25.27
C TYR A 456 25.77 -22.15 26.70
N ALA A 457 25.51 -21.18 27.58
CA ALA A 457 25.74 -21.20 29.02
C ALA A 457 24.92 -20.10 29.71
N LYS A 458 24.61 -20.27 31.00
CA LYS A 458 23.93 -19.25 31.84
C LYS A 458 22.61 -18.77 31.19
N GLU A 459 22.28 -17.47 31.30
CA GLU A 459 21.04 -16.91 30.75
C GLU A 459 20.98 -16.95 29.22
N SER A 460 22.08 -16.67 28.50
CA SER A 460 22.10 -16.76 27.03
C SER A 460 21.83 -18.20 26.57
N GLY A 461 22.40 -19.20 27.25
CA GLY A 461 22.11 -20.61 26.97
C GLY A 461 20.69 -21.01 27.36
N ALA A 462 20.18 -20.51 28.50
CA ALA A 462 18.79 -20.74 28.92
C ALA A 462 17.76 -20.12 27.96
N MET A 463 18.11 -19.01 27.29
CA MET A 463 17.31 -18.46 26.21
C MET A 463 17.48 -19.25 24.90
N ASN A 464 18.65 -19.78 24.58
CA ASN A 464 18.86 -20.67 23.43
C ASN A 464 17.98 -21.93 23.54
N GLU A 465 17.97 -22.57 24.72
CA GLU A 465 17.03 -23.63 25.10
C GLU A 465 15.56 -23.19 24.99
N GLY A 466 15.21 -22.07 25.61
CA GLY A 466 13.82 -21.60 25.66
C GLY A 466 13.27 -21.18 24.29
N PHE A 467 14.08 -20.59 23.42
CA PHE A 467 13.66 -20.31 22.04
C PHE A 467 13.48 -21.61 21.25
N SER A 468 14.32 -22.62 21.48
CA SER A 468 14.16 -23.94 20.87
C SER A 468 12.88 -24.63 21.32
N ASP A 469 12.52 -24.57 22.61
CA ASP A 469 11.20 -25.02 23.11
C ASP A 469 10.03 -24.24 22.49
N ILE A 470 10.17 -22.91 22.34
CA ILE A 470 9.19 -22.06 21.64
C ILE A 470 9.03 -22.47 20.17
N TRP A 471 10.10 -22.88 19.50
CA TRP A 471 10.06 -23.34 18.12
C TRP A 471 9.41 -24.71 17.97
N GLY A 472 9.67 -25.66 18.88
CA GLY A 472 8.90 -26.89 18.99
C GLY A 472 7.39 -26.63 19.14
N ALA A 473 7.03 -25.85 20.16
CA ALA A 473 5.65 -25.44 20.46
C ALA A 473 4.95 -24.77 19.26
N ALA A 474 5.60 -23.81 18.61
CA ALA A 474 5.01 -23.06 17.49
C ALA A 474 4.87 -23.89 16.21
N ILE A 475 5.75 -24.88 15.99
CA ILE A 475 5.68 -25.82 14.86
C ILE A 475 4.55 -26.84 15.04
N GLU A 476 4.34 -27.36 16.26
CA GLU A 476 3.14 -28.17 16.55
C GLU A 476 1.85 -27.36 16.39
N ALA A 477 1.80 -26.16 16.96
CA ALA A 477 0.66 -25.26 16.80
C ALA A 477 0.43 -24.86 15.33
N TYR A 478 1.48 -24.76 14.51
CA TYR A 478 1.40 -24.60 13.06
C TYR A 478 0.76 -25.81 12.38
N VAL A 479 1.22 -27.02 12.68
CA VAL A 479 0.66 -28.25 12.14
C VAL A 479 -0.83 -28.38 12.50
N ILE A 480 -1.20 -28.13 13.76
CA ILE A 480 -2.59 -28.16 14.22
C ILE A 480 -3.45 -27.08 13.53
N ARG A 481 -2.99 -25.82 13.44
CA ARG A 481 -3.84 -24.74 12.89
C ARG A 481 -3.94 -24.73 11.37
N ALA A 482 -2.90 -25.18 10.67
CA ALA A 482 -2.74 -24.93 9.22
C ALA A 482 -2.47 -26.18 8.35
N VAL A 483 -2.12 -27.34 8.93
CA VAL A 483 -1.80 -28.57 8.16
C VAL A 483 -2.85 -29.65 8.38
N ASP A 484 -3.06 -30.06 9.64
CA ASP A 484 -4.07 -31.07 10.00
C ASP A 484 -4.61 -30.83 11.44
N PRO A 485 -5.76 -30.15 11.57
CA PRO A 485 -6.41 -29.93 12.86
C PRO A 485 -6.85 -31.19 13.61
N THR A 486 -6.82 -32.38 13.00
CA THR A 486 -7.12 -33.64 13.72
C THR A 486 -5.98 -34.08 14.64
N LEU A 487 -4.79 -33.49 14.52
CA LEU A 487 -3.64 -33.76 15.40
C LEU A 487 -3.75 -33.09 16.78
N SER A 488 -4.72 -32.19 17.01
CA SER A 488 -4.92 -31.55 18.33
C SER A 488 -5.29 -32.53 19.45
N ASP A 489 -5.74 -33.74 19.10
CA ASP A 489 -6.02 -34.81 20.06
C ASP A 489 -4.77 -35.60 20.47
N ILE A 490 -3.59 -35.40 19.84
CA ILE A 490 -2.35 -36.16 20.10
C ILE A 490 -1.05 -35.32 20.24
N MET A 491 -1.13 -34.01 20.04
CA MET A 491 -0.03 -33.05 20.19
C MET A 491 -0.36 -32.07 21.31
N ALA A 492 0.60 -31.79 22.19
CA ALA A 492 0.47 -30.86 23.30
C ALA A 492 1.49 -29.70 23.20
N PRO A 493 1.21 -28.62 22.43
CA PRO A 493 2.15 -27.53 22.15
C PRO A 493 2.73 -26.72 23.32
N PHE A 494 2.51 -27.11 24.57
CA PHE A 494 3.16 -26.54 25.77
C PHE A 494 3.81 -27.61 26.67
N GLY A 495 3.86 -28.88 26.26
CA GLY A 495 4.60 -29.95 26.92
C GLY A 495 5.66 -30.50 25.95
N ILE A 496 6.93 -30.24 26.23
CA ILE A 496 8.04 -30.58 25.32
C ILE A 496 8.47 -32.04 25.55
N GLY A 497 8.52 -32.83 24.48
CA GLY A 497 8.90 -34.23 24.45
C GLY A 497 7.84 -35.19 25.02
N GLU A 498 6.55 -34.85 24.97
CA GLU A 498 5.48 -35.65 25.57
C GLU A 498 5.18 -36.95 24.80
N GLN A 499 5.35 -36.95 23.49
CA GLN A 499 5.21 -38.14 22.63
C GLN A 499 6.34 -39.17 22.83
N ILE A 500 7.50 -38.75 23.33
CA ILE A 500 8.70 -39.60 23.46
C ILE A 500 9.04 -40.00 24.90
N ASP A 501 8.37 -39.41 25.90
CA ASP A 501 8.58 -39.71 27.31
C ASP A 501 7.90 -41.03 27.70
N GLU A 502 8.66 -41.96 28.26
CA GLU A 502 8.19 -43.28 28.68
C GLU A 502 8.27 -43.45 30.21
N ARG A 503 8.61 -42.37 30.95
CA ARG A 503 8.78 -42.40 32.43
C ARG A 503 7.47 -42.62 33.19
N ASP A 504 6.33 -42.49 32.53
CA ASP A 504 4.99 -42.84 33.03
C ASP A 504 4.54 -44.28 32.66
N GLY A 505 5.31 -44.98 31.80
CA GLY A 505 4.97 -46.29 31.25
C GLY A 505 4.29 -46.26 29.88
N GLY A 506 4.38 -45.16 29.14
CA GLY A 506 3.88 -45.01 27.77
C GLY A 506 2.48 -44.39 27.69
N VAL A 507 2.17 -43.45 28.59
CA VAL A 507 0.85 -42.80 28.69
C VAL A 507 0.80 -41.58 27.78
N GLN A 508 0.68 -41.82 26.47
CA GLN A 508 0.60 -40.78 25.44
C GLN A 508 -0.51 -39.75 25.71
N TYR A 509 -0.26 -38.49 25.36
CA TYR A 509 -1.25 -37.40 25.41
C TYR A 509 -2.52 -37.77 24.61
N PRO A 510 -3.74 -37.47 25.11
CA PRO A 510 -4.08 -36.68 26.29
C PRO A 510 -4.54 -37.56 27.47
N ALA A 511 -4.04 -38.79 27.58
CA ALA A 511 -4.54 -39.76 28.56
C ALA A 511 -4.19 -39.39 30.02
N ASP A 512 -5.11 -39.66 30.95
CA ASP A 512 -4.93 -39.36 32.40
C ASP A 512 -3.63 -39.97 32.95
N GLY A 513 -2.59 -39.13 33.11
CA GLY A 513 -1.28 -39.52 33.67
C GLY A 513 -0.07 -39.19 32.80
N TRP A 514 -0.27 -38.70 31.56
CA TRP A 514 0.80 -38.34 30.63
C TRP A 514 1.85 -37.38 31.23
N VAL A 515 3.11 -37.55 30.83
CA VAL A 515 4.22 -36.64 31.18
C VAL A 515 4.95 -36.09 29.96
N ALA A 516 5.76 -35.06 30.19
CA ALA A 516 6.67 -34.46 29.22
C ALA A 516 8.04 -34.20 29.87
N LEU A 517 9.06 -33.95 29.05
CA LEU A 517 10.41 -33.58 29.51
C LEU A 517 10.40 -32.21 30.20
N ARG A 518 9.75 -31.22 29.59
CA ARG A 518 9.53 -29.87 30.14
C ARG A 518 8.07 -29.42 29.92
N TYR A 519 7.62 -28.46 30.72
CA TYR A 519 6.28 -27.89 30.64
C TYR A 519 6.39 -26.36 30.56
N MET A 520 5.72 -25.74 29.60
CA MET A 520 5.71 -24.28 29.41
C MET A 520 4.57 -23.61 30.20
N ASP A 521 3.48 -24.33 30.45
CA ASP A 521 2.35 -23.88 31.28
C ASP A 521 2.70 -23.91 32.79
N GLU A 522 3.30 -25.00 33.26
CA GLU A 522 3.71 -25.19 34.66
C GLU A 522 5.14 -25.79 34.76
N PRO A 523 6.22 -25.02 34.51
CA PRO A 523 7.62 -25.51 34.59
C PRO A 523 7.98 -26.23 35.91
N GLY A 524 7.35 -25.83 37.02
CA GLY A 524 7.51 -26.49 38.32
C GLY A 524 7.12 -27.97 38.35
N ARG A 525 6.36 -28.48 37.36
CA ARG A 525 6.06 -29.91 37.18
C ARG A 525 7.31 -30.73 36.82
N ALA A 526 8.21 -30.18 36.01
CA ALA A 526 9.51 -30.79 35.68
C ALA A 526 10.56 -30.52 36.78
N GLY A 527 10.36 -29.48 37.59
CA GLY A 527 11.29 -29.00 38.60
C GLY A 527 12.14 -27.82 38.14
N ASP A 528 11.57 -27.01 37.23
CA ASP A 528 12.17 -25.84 36.62
C ASP A 528 11.47 -24.52 37.06
N PRO A 529 12.16 -23.37 37.06
CA PRO A 529 11.61 -22.07 37.44
C PRO A 529 10.58 -21.56 36.42
N ASP A 530 9.43 -21.12 36.91
CA ASP A 530 8.50 -20.27 36.15
C ASP A 530 8.80 -18.76 36.33
N THR A 531 9.62 -18.42 37.32
CA THR A 531 9.91 -17.07 37.78
C THR A 531 11.43 -16.85 37.86
N TYR A 532 11.93 -15.77 37.27
CA TYR A 532 13.34 -15.38 37.31
C TYR A 532 13.83 -15.18 38.75
N GLY A 533 14.80 -15.98 39.18
CA GLY A 533 15.31 -16.00 40.56
C GLY A 533 14.37 -16.62 41.61
N GLY A 534 13.28 -17.26 41.19
CA GLY A 534 12.26 -17.88 42.06
C GLY A 534 12.62 -19.27 42.57
N ALA A 535 11.60 -20.10 42.76
CA ALA A 535 11.73 -21.52 43.05
C ALA A 535 12.46 -22.24 41.90
N PHE A 536 13.14 -23.34 42.22
CA PHE A 536 13.91 -24.20 41.30
C PHE A 536 15.09 -23.56 40.53
N TRP A 537 15.15 -22.24 40.41
CA TRP A 537 16.17 -21.45 39.70
C TRP A 537 17.61 -21.88 40.01
N LYS A 538 18.42 -22.09 38.96
CA LYS A 538 19.85 -22.40 39.06
C LYS A 538 20.64 -21.10 38.98
N ASN A 539 21.59 -20.91 39.90
CA ASN A 539 22.39 -19.68 39.91
C ASN A 539 23.37 -19.63 38.71
N PRO A 540 23.26 -18.64 37.79
CA PRO A 540 24.19 -18.50 36.66
C PRO A 540 25.60 -18.05 37.06
N ASP A 541 25.86 -17.64 38.31
CA ASP A 541 27.22 -17.40 38.85
C ASP A 541 27.97 -18.70 39.15
N CYS A 542 28.20 -19.46 38.08
CA CYS A 542 28.91 -20.73 38.05
C CYS A 542 30.00 -20.73 36.95
N SER A 543 30.86 -21.75 36.96
CA SER A 543 31.73 -22.09 35.82
C SER A 543 31.03 -23.14 34.95
N PRO A 544 30.62 -22.81 33.70
CA PRO A 544 29.86 -23.73 32.85
C PRO A 544 30.62 -25.03 32.57
N ASN A 545 29.92 -26.16 32.70
CA ASN A 545 30.34 -27.47 32.20
C ASN A 545 29.15 -28.43 32.12
N LEU A 546 29.33 -29.58 31.47
CA LEU A 546 28.28 -30.61 31.32
C LEU A 546 27.69 -31.11 32.65
N ALA A 547 28.49 -31.20 33.73
CA ALA A 547 28.02 -31.72 35.02
C ALA A 547 27.27 -30.69 35.89
N ASN A 548 27.13 -29.45 35.42
CA ASN A 548 26.24 -28.44 36.00
C ASN A 548 25.36 -27.75 34.96
N ASP A 549 25.08 -28.47 33.86
CA ASP A 549 24.18 -28.02 32.81
C ASP A 549 24.55 -26.64 32.23
N GLN A 550 25.84 -26.39 32.03
CA GLN A 550 26.36 -25.07 31.60
C GLN A 550 25.90 -23.88 32.48
N CYS A 551 25.68 -24.14 33.77
CA CYS A 551 25.01 -23.28 34.76
C CYS A 551 23.46 -23.27 34.75
N GLY A 552 22.84 -24.36 34.29
CA GLY A 552 21.39 -24.58 34.34
C GLY A 552 20.64 -24.07 33.13
N VAL A 553 21.12 -24.32 31.90
CA VAL A 553 20.46 -23.86 30.67
C VAL A 553 19.10 -24.52 30.44
N HIS A 554 19.01 -25.85 30.53
CA HIS A 554 17.76 -26.61 30.33
C HIS A 554 16.76 -26.39 31.47
N THR A 555 17.23 -25.97 32.65
CA THR A 555 16.34 -25.57 33.74
C THR A 555 15.86 -24.13 33.59
N ASN A 556 16.78 -23.16 33.48
CA ASN A 556 16.40 -21.75 33.55
C ASN A 556 15.63 -21.27 32.30
N SER A 557 15.59 -22.08 31.22
CA SER A 557 14.69 -21.90 30.07
C SER A 557 13.20 -21.86 30.46
N GLY A 558 12.82 -22.49 31.57
CA GLY A 558 11.46 -22.44 32.13
C GLY A 558 10.89 -21.01 32.27
N VAL A 559 11.76 -20.01 32.49
CA VAL A 559 11.39 -18.59 32.54
C VAL A 559 10.97 -18.05 31.17
N LEU A 560 11.64 -18.44 30.08
CA LEU A 560 11.23 -18.05 28.72
C LEU A 560 10.01 -18.85 28.26
N ASN A 561 9.95 -20.13 28.66
CA ASN A 561 8.84 -21.02 28.34
C ASN A 561 7.54 -20.52 28.97
N LYS A 562 7.54 -20.17 30.27
CA LYS A 562 6.40 -19.55 30.93
C LYS A 562 6.09 -18.17 30.35
N TRP A 563 7.09 -17.37 29.98
CA TRP A 563 6.85 -16.08 29.31
C TRP A 563 6.06 -16.27 28.01
N PHE A 564 6.46 -17.22 27.17
CA PHE A 564 5.79 -17.49 25.90
C PHE A 564 4.40 -18.09 26.10
N PHE A 565 4.21 -19.00 27.07
CA PHE A 565 2.89 -19.48 27.45
C PHE A 565 1.97 -18.33 27.91
N LEU A 566 2.46 -17.46 28.80
CA LEU A 566 1.71 -16.29 29.27
C LEU A 566 1.33 -15.35 28.12
N LEU A 567 2.25 -15.09 27.19
CA LEU A 567 2.01 -14.26 26.02
C LEU A 567 1.00 -14.90 25.05
N THR A 568 1.06 -16.22 24.89
CA THR A 568 0.27 -16.97 23.90
C THR A 568 -1.14 -17.30 24.39
N ALA A 569 -1.26 -17.94 25.55
CA ALA A 569 -2.51 -18.43 26.11
C ALA A 569 -3.17 -17.44 27.09
N GLY A 570 -2.36 -16.70 27.85
CA GLY A 570 -2.83 -15.77 28.88
C GLY A 570 -3.16 -16.45 30.22
N GLU A 571 -2.91 -15.72 31.32
CA GLU A 571 -3.13 -16.22 32.69
C GLU A 571 -3.35 -15.05 33.66
N ASN A 572 -3.95 -15.35 34.81
CA ASN A 572 -4.04 -14.43 35.96
C ASN A 572 -3.44 -15.14 37.18
N GLY A 573 -2.33 -14.63 37.71
CA GLY A 573 -1.54 -15.36 38.70
C GLY A 573 -0.76 -14.46 39.67
N THR A 574 0.00 -15.13 40.54
CA THR A 574 0.98 -14.51 41.45
C THR A 574 2.27 -15.30 41.33
N ASN A 575 3.39 -14.64 41.02
CA ASN A 575 4.69 -15.30 40.87
C ASN A 575 5.42 -15.47 42.22
N ASP A 576 6.57 -16.15 42.22
CA ASP A 576 7.38 -16.39 43.43
C ASP A 576 7.87 -15.12 44.14
N LEU A 577 7.93 -13.98 43.43
CA LEU A 577 8.28 -12.69 44.01
C LEU A 577 7.10 -12.03 44.76
N GLY A 578 5.90 -12.63 44.69
CA GLY A 578 4.66 -12.11 45.25
C GLY A 578 3.97 -11.07 44.35
N ASN A 579 4.40 -10.92 43.09
CA ASN A 579 3.81 -9.99 42.15
C ASN A 579 2.58 -10.61 41.49
N ASN A 580 1.43 -9.96 41.63
CA ASN A 580 0.19 -10.33 40.93
C ASN A 580 0.25 -9.81 39.49
N TYR A 581 -0.04 -10.67 38.52
CA TYR A 581 -0.05 -10.36 37.09
C TYR A 581 -1.35 -10.81 36.41
N SER A 582 -1.61 -10.23 35.24
CA SER A 582 -2.74 -10.51 34.37
C SER A 582 -2.27 -10.34 32.94
N VAL A 583 -2.36 -11.40 32.13
CA VAL A 583 -2.00 -11.39 30.72
C VAL A 583 -3.17 -11.95 29.91
N SER A 584 -3.58 -11.21 28.87
CA SER A 584 -4.52 -11.72 27.87
C SER A 584 -3.72 -12.34 26.73
N GLY A 585 -3.93 -13.62 26.43
CA GLY A 585 -3.19 -14.31 25.37
C GLY A 585 -3.37 -13.66 24.01
N LEU A 586 -2.28 -13.49 23.26
CA LEU A 586 -2.27 -12.96 21.90
C LEU A 586 -2.46 -14.07 20.84
N GLY A 587 -2.42 -15.34 21.23
CA GLY A 587 -2.39 -16.49 20.32
C GLY A 587 -1.02 -16.72 19.67
N PHE A 588 -0.81 -17.90 19.10
CA PHE A 588 0.47 -18.30 18.51
C PHE A 588 0.90 -17.37 17.38
N GLU A 589 -0.04 -16.98 16.50
CA GLU A 589 0.16 -16.14 15.31
C GLU A 589 0.86 -14.80 15.59
N VAL A 590 0.60 -14.19 16.75
CA VAL A 590 1.24 -12.95 17.17
C VAL A 590 2.47 -13.24 18.03
N SER A 591 2.37 -14.22 18.93
CA SER A 591 3.41 -14.53 19.92
C SER A 591 4.68 -15.09 19.29
N GLU A 592 4.56 -15.94 18.26
CA GLU A 592 5.70 -16.52 17.53
C GLU A 592 6.48 -15.47 16.75
N ARG A 593 5.77 -14.50 16.15
CA ARG A 593 6.38 -13.36 15.42
C ARG A 593 7.09 -12.42 16.38
N ILE A 594 6.52 -12.18 17.56
CA ILE A 594 7.18 -11.42 18.64
C ILE A 594 8.41 -12.18 19.15
N ALA A 595 8.35 -13.50 19.34
CA ALA A 595 9.49 -14.30 19.77
C ALA A 595 10.63 -14.27 18.73
N TYR A 596 10.34 -14.44 17.43
CA TYR A 596 11.36 -14.44 16.38
C TYR A 596 11.97 -13.04 16.20
N GLY A 597 11.12 -12.01 16.23
CA GLY A 597 11.56 -10.61 16.28
C GLY A 597 12.34 -10.23 17.54
N THR A 598 12.17 -10.98 18.64
CA THR A 598 13.02 -10.85 19.84
C THR A 598 14.38 -11.47 19.57
N GLU A 599 14.42 -12.72 19.10
CA GLU A 599 15.64 -13.46 18.80
C GLU A 599 16.54 -12.71 17.81
N LEU A 600 15.97 -12.20 16.70
CA LEU A 600 16.66 -11.38 15.70
C LEU A 600 17.28 -10.07 16.24
N LEU A 601 16.86 -9.61 17.42
CA LEU A 601 17.36 -8.39 18.08
C LEU A 601 18.30 -8.68 19.26
N LEU A 602 18.55 -9.96 19.59
CA LEU A 602 19.49 -10.36 20.63
C LEU A 602 20.93 -10.42 20.14
N THR A 603 21.86 -10.61 21.08
CA THR A 603 23.29 -10.74 20.82
C THR A 603 23.87 -11.87 21.66
N PRO A 604 25.07 -12.42 21.33
CA PRO A 604 25.54 -13.69 21.88
C PRO A 604 25.57 -13.86 23.40
N ASN A 605 25.66 -12.78 24.17
CA ASN A 605 25.76 -12.83 25.65
C ASN A 605 24.56 -12.17 26.34
N ALA A 606 23.41 -12.08 25.65
CA ALA A 606 22.22 -11.43 26.19
C ALA A 606 21.65 -12.10 27.45
N THR A 607 20.98 -11.30 28.25
CA THR A 607 20.25 -11.66 29.48
C THR A 607 18.73 -11.64 29.27
N PHE A 608 17.97 -12.21 30.20
CA PHE A 608 16.49 -12.10 30.17
C PHE A 608 15.99 -10.64 30.20
N THR A 609 16.76 -9.74 30.81
CA THR A 609 16.45 -8.29 30.82
C THR A 609 16.59 -7.66 29.43
N GLU A 610 17.53 -8.14 28.61
CA GLU A 610 17.73 -7.68 27.24
C GLU A 610 16.70 -8.29 26.28
N ALA A 611 16.30 -9.56 26.46
CA ALA A 611 15.18 -10.15 25.74
C ALA A 611 13.85 -9.43 26.02
N ARG A 612 13.61 -9.01 27.27
CA ARG A 612 12.51 -8.10 27.59
C ARG A 612 12.58 -6.77 26.84
N ALA A 613 13.77 -6.17 26.73
CA ALA A 613 13.93 -4.91 25.99
C ALA A 613 13.70 -5.10 24.48
N ALA A 614 14.23 -6.19 23.90
CA ALA A 614 14.09 -6.54 22.49
C ALA A 614 12.64 -6.85 22.09
N SER A 615 11.94 -7.71 22.84
CA SER A 615 10.53 -8.05 22.58
C SER A 615 9.59 -6.83 22.64
N ILE A 616 9.81 -5.94 23.62
CA ILE A 616 9.07 -4.67 23.75
C ILE A 616 9.42 -3.71 22.58
N ALA A 617 10.67 -3.67 22.13
CA ALA A 617 11.06 -2.88 20.96
C ALA A 617 10.41 -3.41 19.66
N PHE A 618 10.38 -4.73 19.48
CA PHE A 618 9.77 -5.37 18.31
C PHE A 618 8.25 -5.15 18.26
N ALA A 619 7.55 -5.40 19.36
CA ALA A 619 6.10 -5.14 19.47
C ALA A 619 5.73 -3.68 19.18
N ARG A 620 6.62 -2.73 19.50
CA ARG A 620 6.48 -1.30 19.17
C ARG A 620 6.70 -0.96 17.70
N SER A 621 7.45 -1.77 16.96
CA SER A 621 7.66 -1.58 15.51
C SER A 621 6.58 -2.23 14.64
N MET A 622 5.77 -3.15 15.18
CA MET A 622 4.65 -3.76 14.46
C MET A 622 3.58 -2.70 14.14
N SER A 623 3.21 -2.56 12.86
CA SER A 623 2.27 -1.55 12.35
C SER A 623 0.81 -2.01 12.31
N GLU A 624 0.53 -3.28 12.62
CA GLU A 624 -0.79 -3.90 12.60
C GLU A 624 -1.65 -3.57 13.84
N ALA A 625 -2.94 -3.93 13.77
CA ALA A 625 -3.94 -3.62 14.79
C ALA A 625 -3.69 -4.33 16.13
N GLY A 626 -2.85 -3.72 16.96
CA GLY A 626 -2.43 -4.23 18.27
C GLY A 626 -0.98 -3.90 18.60
N GLY A 627 -0.16 -3.68 17.58
CA GLY A 627 1.22 -3.21 17.71
C GLY A 627 1.33 -1.72 18.02
N GLY A 628 2.55 -1.19 17.88
CA GLY A 628 2.86 0.21 18.13
C GLY A 628 3.03 0.55 19.61
N LYS A 629 3.46 1.79 19.89
CA LYS A 629 3.76 2.23 21.26
C LYS A 629 2.51 2.31 22.12
N CYS A 630 2.53 1.58 23.23
CA CYS A 630 1.41 1.34 24.14
C CYS A 630 0.19 0.66 23.47
N GLY A 631 0.40 -0.07 22.37
CA GLY A 631 -0.56 -1.01 21.82
C GLY A 631 -0.74 -2.24 22.71
N ASN A 632 -1.77 -3.04 22.44
CA ASN A 632 -2.06 -4.26 23.18
C ASN A 632 -0.88 -5.25 23.19
N TYR A 633 -0.12 -5.35 22.09
CA TYR A 633 1.04 -6.25 22.04
C TYR A 633 2.14 -5.79 23.00
N GLU A 634 2.41 -4.48 23.10
CA GLU A 634 3.34 -3.96 24.11
C GLU A 634 2.84 -4.28 25.53
N GLU A 635 1.54 -4.10 25.79
CA GLU A 635 0.93 -4.39 27.09
C GLU A 635 1.09 -5.87 27.50
N GLN A 636 0.69 -6.82 26.65
CA GLN A 636 0.73 -8.24 27.00
C GLN A 636 2.17 -8.78 27.04
N VAL A 637 3.09 -8.33 26.17
CA VAL A 637 4.53 -8.65 26.26
C VAL A 637 5.12 -8.16 27.58
N THR A 638 4.83 -6.92 27.96
CA THR A 638 5.37 -6.30 29.18
C THR A 638 4.81 -6.98 30.45
N ASN A 639 3.52 -7.34 30.43
CA ASN A 639 2.87 -8.06 31.53
C ASN A 639 3.29 -9.54 31.62
N ALA A 640 3.55 -10.23 30.51
CA ALA A 640 4.10 -11.58 30.50
C ALA A 640 5.51 -11.62 31.13
N TRP A 641 6.40 -10.68 30.76
CA TRP A 641 7.73 -10.59 31.36
C TRP A 641 7.69 -10.26 32.86
N TYR A 642 6.80 -9.36 33.27
CA TYR A 642 6.54 -9.08 34.69
C TYR A 642 5.96 -10.30 35.42
N GLY A 643 5.14 -11.10 34.74
CA GLY A 643 4.62 -12.37 35.22
C GLY A 643 5.74 -13.34 35.59
N VAL A 644 6.74 -13.53 34.72
CA VAL A 644 7.93 -14.34 35.02
C VAL A 644 9.00 -13.59 35.84
N GLY A 645 8.67 -12.45 36.45
CA GLY A 645 9.53 -11.74 37.41
C GLY A 645 10.64 -10.87 36.81
N VAL A 646 10.65 -10.66 35.48
CA VAL A 646 11.66 -9.85 34.77
C VAL A 646 11.11 -8.44 34.53
N GLY A 647 11.59 -7.45 35.29
CA GLY A 647 11.21 -6.04 35.16
C GLY A 647 9.82 -5.70 35.71
N ASP A 648 9.42 -4.44 35.57
CA ASP A 648 8.15 -3.90 36.12
C ASP A 648 6.91 -4.30 35.32
N ALA A 649 5.71 -4.12 35.91
CA ALA A 649 4.44 -4.26 35.19
C ALA A 649 4.30 -3.27 34.03
N PHE A 650 3.32 -3.46 33.14
CA PHE A 650 2.99 -2.47 32.12
C PHE A 650 2.40 -1.19 32.74
N ASP A 651 3.26 -0.19 32.96
CA ASP A 651 2.87 1.21 33.16
C ASP A 651 3.26 2.03 31.94
N CYS A 652 2.44 1.92 30.88
CA CYS A 652 2.32 3.07 29.99
C CYS A 652 1.39 4.08 30.66
N ALA A 653 1.90 5.30 30.88
CA ALA A 653 1.08 6.48 31.09
C ALA A 653 0.28 6.76 29.80
N GLN A 654 -0.81 6.01 29.61
CA GLN A 654 -1.45 5.80 28.30
C GLN A 654 -1.88 7.11 27.67
N VAL A 655 -1.25 7.41 26.55
CA VAL A 655 -1.44 8.63 25.78
C VAL A 655 -2.67 8.46 24.89
N ALA A 656 -3.80 9.05 25.30
CA ALA A 656 -4.98 9.13 24.46
C ALA A 656 -4.65 9.87 23.14
N ALA A 657 -5.10 9.33 22.01
CA ALA A 657 -4.65 9.74 20.68
C ALA A 657 -5.81 9.81 19.68
N PHE A 658 -5.74 10.78 18.76
CA PHE A 658 -6.69 10.91 17.66
C PHE A 658 -6.35 9.96 16.52
N THR A 659 -7.37 9.44 15.83
CA THR A 659 -7.17 8.51 14.69
C THR A 659 -6.64 9.21 13.44
N THR A 660 -6.83 10.53 13.33
CA THR A 660 -6.23 11.39 12.29
C THR A 660 -5.64 12.67 12.92
N PRO A 661 -4.57 13.26 12.34
CA PRO A 661 -3.95 14.47 12.86
C PRO A 661 -4.68 15.77 12.44
N THR A 662 -5.37 15.75 11.30
CA THR A 662 -6.02 16.93 10.70
C THR A 662 -7.40 16.58 10.13
N THR A 663 -8.26 17.59 9.95
CA THR A 663 -9.52 17.50 9.20
C THR A 663 -9.89 18.89 8.68
N PHE A 664 -10.54 18.95 7.51
CA PHE A 664 -11.01 20.18 6.89
C PHE A 664 -12.52 20.15 6.75
N VAL A 665 -13.17 21.28 6.98
CA VAL A 665 -14.63 21.42 6.85
C VAL A 665 -14.97 22.83 6.38
N SER A 666 -15.45 22.96 5.14
CA SER A 666 -16.13 24.20 4.73
C SER A 666 -17.38 24.42 5.57
N GLU A 667 -17.59 25.64 6.05
CA GLU A 667 -18.77 26.02 6.85
C GLU A 667 -20.10 25.81 6.09
N ARG A 668 -20.06 25.98 4.76
CA ARG A 668 -21.15 25.82 3.79
C ARG A 668 -22.08 24.65 4.09
N VAL A 669 -23.37 24.94 4.22
CA VAL A 669 -24.42 23.96 4.54
C VAL A 669 -25.32 23.72 3.32
N GLU A 670 -25.07 22.62 2.60
CA GLU A 670 -25.75 22.34 1.32
C GLU A 670 -27.13 21.66 1.47
N ASP A 671 -27.43 21.09 2.65
CA ASP A 671 -28.63 20.25 2.88
C ASP A 671 -29.83 20.95 3.57
N ASP A 672 -29.71 22.21 4.01
CA ASP A 672 -30.83 22.96 4.63
C ASP A 672 -30.90 24.38 4.07
N ASN A 673 -31.89 24.64 3.19
CA ASN A 673 -32.31 25.99 2.79
C ASN A 673 -32.96 26.69 4.01
N GLY A 674 -32.14 26.99 5.01
CA GLY A 674 -32.58 27.13 6.38
C GLY A 674 -31.51 27.78 7.25
N CYS A 675 -31.91 28.90 7.85
CA CYS A 675 -31.12 29.73 8.78
C CYS A 675 -30.93 29.06 10.17
N THR A 676 -30.76 27.74 10.15
CA THR A 676 -30.64 26.80 11.26
C THR A 676 -29.73 25.62 10.91
N GLY A 677 -29.40 25.45 9.62
CA GLY A 677 -28.41 24.52 9.13
C GLY A 677 -27.06 24.72 9.83
N ALA A 678 -26.39 23.62 10.12
CA ALA A 678 -25.09 23.59 10.76
C ALA A 678 -24.44 22.23 10.54
N LYS A 679 -23.15 22.23 10.18
CA LYS A 679 -22.43 21.03 9.78
C LYS A 679 -21.94 20.28 11.02
N PHE A 680 -22.15 18.97 11.09
CA PHE A 680 -21.66 18.16 12.21
C PHE A 680 -20.43 17.37 11.81
N VAL A 681 -19.31 17.64 12.47
CA VAL A 681 -18.04 16.92 12.29
C VAL A 681 -17.78 16.05 13.51
N TYR A 682 -17.24 14.86 13.28
CA TYR A 682 -16.86 13.91 14.33
C TYR A 682 -15.36 13.70 14.25
N VAL A 683 -14.66 14.06 15.33
CA VAL A 683 -13.22 13.80 15.48
C VAL A 683 -13.06 12.60 16.40
N GLU A 684 -12.52 11.51 15.89
CA GLU A 684 -12.41 10.25 16.63
C GLU A 684 -11.08 10.14 17.38
N ALA A 685 -11.14 9.61 18.61
CA ALA A 685 -9.97 9.33 19.44
C ALA A 685 -10.07 8.00 20.17
N ALA A 686 -8.95 7.30 20.24
CA ALA A 686 -8.70 6.26 21.23
C ALA A 686 -8.45 6.94 22.58
N VAL A 687 -9.33 6.71 23.55
CA VAL A 687 -9.31 7.35 24.87
C VAL A 687 -9.13 6.35 26.00
N THR A 688 -8.41 6.79 27.02
CA THR A 688 -8.02 6.00 28.18
C THR A 688 -8.47 6.73 29.45
N GLY A 689 -9.16 6.01 30.34
CA GLY A 689 -9.84 6.58 31.50
C GLY A 689 -10.97 7.58 31.18
N ASN A 690 -11.48 8.22 32.24
CA ASN A 690 -12.49 9.28 32.10
C ASN A 690 -11.81 10.65 32.10
N GLY A 691 -12.10 11.50 31.12
CA GLY A 691 -11.44 12.81 30.99
C GLY A 691 -12.29 13.87 30.27
N LYS A 692 -11.66 15.00 29.97
CA LYS A 692 -12.25 16.07 29.16
C LYS A 692 -11.19 16.64 28.22
N ALA A 693 -11.51 16.72 26.94
CA ALA A 693 -10.71 17.42 25.97
C ALA A 693 -10.60 18.92 26.28
N SER A 694 -9.46 19.48 25.93
CA SER A 694 -9.15 20.90 25.90
C SER A 694 -9.16 21.41 24.46
N LEU A 695 -9.41 22.71 24.28
CA LEU A 695 -9.56 23.37 22.99
C LEU A 695 -8.67 24.61 22.94
N ALA A 696 -8.07 24.84 21.78
CA ALA A 696 -7.30 26.02 21.39
C ALA A 696 -7.48 26.25 19.87
N GLY A 697 -6.71 27.16 19.27
CA GLY A 697 -6.81 27.53 17.86
C GLY A 697 -7.13 29.01 17.69
N THR A 698 -7.67 29.39 16.52
CA THR A 698 -8.20 30.73 16.28
C THR A 698 -9.69 30.83 16.60
N ALA A 699 -10.43 29.74 16.36
CA ALA A 699 -11.88 29.74 16.36
C ALA A 699 -12.53 29.94 17.73
N THR A 700 -13.69 30.59 17.73
CA THR A 700 -14.46 31.01 18.90
C THR A 700 -15.66 30.11 19.17
N GLU A 701 -15.60 29.34 20.25
CA GLU A 701 -16.75 28.51 20.66
C GLU A 701 -17.99 29.39 20.97
N GLY A 702 -19.08 29.11 20.25
CA GLY A 702 -20.33 29.85 20.32
C GLY A 702 -20.57 30.85 19.18
N VAL A 703 -19.56 31.12 18.34
CA VAL A 703 -19.71 31.82 17.06
C VAL A 703 -19.56 30.80 15.93
N ASP A 704 -18.37 30.21 15.79
CA ASP A 704 -17.96 29.47 14.59
C ASP A 704 -18.10 27.95 14.80
N TYR A 705 -18.01 27.49 16.06
CA TYR A 705 -18.31 26.10 16.43
C TYR A 705 -18.95 25.91 17.82
N TYR A 706 -19.37 24.68 18.11
CA TYR A 706 -19.76 24.22 19.45
C TYR A 706 -19.45 22.72 19.64
N LEU A 707 -18.79 22.33 20.75
CA LEU A 707 -18.45 20.93 21.04
C LEU A 707 -19.46 20.28 22.03
N TYR A 708 -20.23 19.31 21.55
CA TYR A 708 -21.31 18.70 22.34
C TYR A 708 -20.86 17.79 23.50
N ASN A 709 -19.75 17.08 23.33
CA ASN A 709 -19.32 16.00 24.21
C ASN A 709 -17.80 16.04 24.47
N ALA A 710 -17.29 17.20 24.89
CA ALA A 710 -15.91 17.39 25.31
C ALA A 710 -15.45 16.44 26.43
N ALA A 711 -16.39 15.93 27.25
CA ALA A 711 -16.10 14.92 28.26
C ALA A 711 -16.27 13.50 27.69
N TYR A 712 -15.26 12.66 27.87
CA TYR A 712 -15.21 11.28 27.40
C TYR A 712 -15.16 10.29 28.57
N LYS A 713 -15.57 9.05 28.31
CA LYS A 713 -15.61 7.96 29.29
C LYS A 713 -15.30 6.63 28.64
N THR A 714 -14.55 5.79 29.34
CA THR A 714 -14.18 4.45 28.91
C THR A 714 -15.07 3.38 29.55
N GLY A 715 -15.01 2.17 29.02
CA GLY A 715 -15.68 1.01 29.61
C GLY A 715 -15.02 0.54 30.93
N PRO A 716 -15.50 -0.57 31.51
CA PRO A 716 -14.85 -1.21 32.67
C PRO A 716 -13.37 -1.52 32.44
N ASN A 717 -12.99 -1.79 31.18
CA ASN A 717 -11.65 -2.19 30.74
C ASN A 717 -10.68 -1.01 30.55
N GLY A 718 -10.96 0.18 31.10
CA GLY A 718 -10.04 1.33 31.04
C GLY A 718 -9.89 2.04 29.69
N PHE A 719 -10.22 1.37 28.58
CA PHE A 719 -10.12 1.85 27.19
C PHE A 719 -11.51 2.13 26.55
N GLY A 720 -11.51 2.90 25.45
CA GLY A 720 -12.65 3.07 24.56
C GLY A 720 -12.35 4.00 23.38
N VAL A 721 -13.21 3.99 22.37
CA VAL A 721 -13.18 4.98 21.28
C VAL A 721 -14.24 6.05 21.53
N HIS A 722 -13.88 7.32 21.44
CA HIS A 722 -14.80 8.45 21.65
C HIS A 722 -14.79 9.39 20.45
N ASN A 723 -16.00 9.70 19.95
CA ASN A 723 -16.21 10.60 18.82
C ASN A 723 -16.62 11.99 19.31
N PHE A 724 -15.70 12.96 19.23
CA PHE A 724 -15.96 14.36 19.58
C PHE A 724 -16.82 15.03 18.51
N LYS A 725 -18.08 15.29 18.86
CA LYS A 725 -19.09 15.89 17.97
C LYS A 725 -19.01 17.41 18.02
N PHE A 726 -18.33 17.98 17.04
CA PHE A 726 -18.40 19.40 16.72
C PHE A 726 -19.65 19.70 15.90
N LYS A 727 -20.16 20.91 16.09
CA LYS A 727 -21.09 21.58 15.18
C LYS A 727 -20.41 22.84 14.70
N ILE A 728 -20.25 22.98 13.39
CA ILE A 728 -19.74 24.17 12.72
C ILE A 728 -20.93 25.04 12.32
N TYR A 729 -20.81 26.34 12.51
CA TYR A 729 -21.75 27.35 12.04
C TYR A 729 -21.24 27.93 10.71
N SER A 730 -22.16 28.44 9.89
CA SER A 730 -21.82 29.44 8.88
C SER A 730 -22.24 30.80 9.42
N ASP A 731 -21.30 31.74 9.44
CA ASP A 731 -21.39 32.97 10.22
C ASP A 731 -21.77 34.22 9.37
N GLY A 732 -21.57 34.19 8.04
CA GLY A 732 -21.95 35.30 7.17
C GLY A 732 -20.93 36.43 7.06
N ILE A 733 -19.69 36.24 7.53
CA ILE A 733 -18.61 37.23 7.52
C ILE A 733 -17.41 36.69 6.74
N ALA A 734 -17.14 37.31 5.58
CA ALA A 734 -15.97 37.00 4.76
C ALA A 734 -14.65 37.28 5.51
N GLU A 735 -13.94 36.24 5.94
CA GLU A 735 -12.68 36.35 6.67
C GLU A 735 -11.58 35.38 6.19
N ALA A 736 -11.03 34.53 7.07
CA ALA A 736 -9.86 33.70 6.82
C ALA A 736 -9.99 32.34 7.52
N ASP A 737 -9.48 31.28 6.88
CA ASP A 737 -9.67 29.90 7.34
C ASP A 737 -9.23 29.70 8.81
N GLU A 738 -10.19 29.23 9.60
CA GLU A 738 -10.13 29.18 11.06
C GLU A 738 -9.68 27.80 11.56
N THR A 739 -9.16 27.73 12.79
CA THR A 739 -8.67 26.46 13.37
C THR A 739 -9.22 26.16 14.75
N ILE A 740 -9.57 24.89 14.97
CA ILE A 740 -9.81 24.27 16.26
C ILE A 740 -8.70 23.23 16.49
N ILE A 741 -7.90 23.43 17.53
CA ILE A 741 -6.91 22.46 18.02
C ILE A 741 -7.50 21.77 19.24
N ILE A 742 -7.86 20.49 19.11
CA ILE A 742 -8.35 19.67 20.22
C ILE A 742 -7.20 18.82 20.79
N SER A 743 -7.10 18.79 22.12
CA SER A 743 -6.06 18.06 22.86
C SER A 743 -6.64 17.29 24.05
N LEU A 744 -6.10 16.11 24.31
CA LEU A 744 -6.49 15.22 25.42
C LEU A 744 -5.57 15.36 26.64
N GLY A 745 -4.72 16.41 26.67
CA GLY A 745 -3.77 16.71 27.76
C GLY A 745 -2.44 15.98 27.63
N HIS A 746 -2.44 14.81 26.99
CA HIS A 746 -1.26 14.08 26.54
C HIS A 746 -1.43 13.71 25.06
N GLY A 747 -0.32 13.58 24.33
CA GLY A 747 -0.31 13.06 22.96
C GLY A 747 -0.33 14.08 21.83
N THR A 748 -0.54 13.57 20.62
CA THR A 748 -0.76 14.39 19.43
C THR A 748 -2.09 15.14 19.54
N THR A 749 -2.12 16.37 19.03
CA THR A 749 -3.33 17.17 18.91
C THR A 749 -3.97 16.97 17.54
N HIS A 750 -5.29 17.02 17.45
CA HIS A 750 -5.98 17.08 16.17
C HIS A 750 -6.30 18.55 15.80
N LYS A 751 -5.98 18.94 14.56
CA LYS A 751 -6.26 20.26 13.97
C LYS A 751 -7.44 20.15 12.99
N LEU A 752 -8.62 20.57 13.43
CA LEU A 752 -9.77 20.77 12.55
C LEU A 752 -9.70 22.19 12.01
N THR A 753 -9.74 22.35 10.69
CA THR A 753 -9.73 23.66 10.01
C THR A 753 -11.11 23.93 9.41
N ILE A 754 -11.72 25.06 9.77
CA ILE A 754 -12.96 25.56 9.17
C ILE A 754 -12.55 26.37 7.94
N LEU A 755 -13.10 26.02 6.77
CA LEU A 755 -12.87 26.77 5.53
C LEU A 755 -13.99 27.78 5.35
N ASP A 756 -13.63 29.05 5.22
CA ASP A 756 -14.58 30.15 5.01
C ASP A 756 -15.08 30.14 3.56
N ASP A 757 -16.40 30.26 3.33
CA ASP A 757 -17.00 30.32 1.98
C ASP A 757 -17.59 31.70 1.60
N ASP A 758 -17.70 32.61 2.57
CA ASP A 758 -18.23 33.95 2.37
C ASP A 758 -17.31 34.87 1.55
N VAL A 759 -17.82 35.36 0.42
CA VAL A 759 -17.14 36.35 -0.43
C VAL A 759 -18.16 37.19 -1.22
N PRO A 760 -17.87 38.47 -1.55
CA PRO A 760 -18.73 39.24 -2.44
C PRO A 760 -18.86 38.61 -3.84
N LEU A 761 -20.04 38.05 -4.15
CA LEU A 761 -20.29 37.37 -5.43
C LEU A 761 -20.18 38.34 -6.62
N THR A 762 -19.52 37.87 -7.68
CA THR A 762 -19.58 38.48 -9.01
C THR A 762 -20.62 37.70 -9.83
N VAL A 763 -21.67 38.39 -10.28
CA VAL A 763 -22.88 37.78 -10.87
C VAL A 763 -22.90 38.00 -12.39
N GLY A 764 -23.23 36.96 -13.17
CA GLY A 764 -23.39 37.07 -14.62
C GLY A 764 -23.21 35.74 -15.37
N ASN A 765 -23.13 35.81 -16.70
CA ASN A 765 -22.88 34.67 -17.58
C ASN A 765 -21.39 34.33 -17.77
N GLY A 766 -20.49 35.07 -17.12
CA GLY A 766 -19.05 34.99 -17.35
C GLY A 766 -18.38 33.75 -16.77
N THR A 767 -17.14 33.52 -17.21
CA THR A 767 -16.28 32.44 -16.71
C THR A 767 -15.00 33.02 -16.12
N ALA A 768 -14.78 32.78 -14.82
CA ALA A 768 -13.53 33.10 -14.15
C ALA A 768 -12.44 32.09 -14.56
N VAL A 769 -11.22 32.59 -14.78
CA VAL A 769 -10.03 31.76 -14.99
C VAL A 769 -9.22 31.80 -13.70
N LEU A 770 -9.20 30.69 -12.96
CA LEU A 770 -8.50 30.58 -11.67
C LEU A 770 -7.02 30.24 -11.87
N LEU A 771 -6.70 29.51 -12.94
CA LEU A 771 -5.35 29.11 -13.32
C LEU A 771 -5.29 28.94 -14.84
N GLU A 772 -4.27 29.48 -15.50
CA GLU A 772 -4.01 29.22 -16.92
C GLU A 772 -2.49 29.27 -17.16
N ASN A 773 -1.89 28.12 -17.46
CA ASN A 773 -0.44 28.00 -17.66
C ASN A 773 -0.08 26.84 -18.61
N ASN A 774 0.79 27.08 -19.57
CA ASN A 774 1.25 26.04 -20.49
C ASN A 774 2.39 25.18 -19.94
N MET A 775 2.94 25.51 -18.77
CA MET A 775 4.09 24.86 -18.11
C MET A 775 5.41 24.85 -18.91
N ARG A 776 5.44 25.42 -20.12
CA ARG A 776 6.61 25.41 -21.03
C ARG A 776 7.56 26.57 -20.75
N SER A 777 8.36 26.44 -19.70
CA SER A 777 9.40 27.43 -19.35
C SER A 777 10.65 26.76 -18.76
N SER A 778 11.73 27.52 -18.56
CA SER A 778 13.01 27.01 -18.01
C SER A 778 13.04 26.91 -16.48
N GLY A 779 11.88 26.92 -15.83
CA GLY A 779 11.68 26.80 -14.39
C GLY A 779 10.18 26.68 -14.09
N LEU A 780 9.81 26.19 -12.91
CA LEU A 780 8.41 26.11 -12.52
C LEU A 780 7.77 27.52 -12.47
N PRO A 781 6.49 27.69 -12.86
CA PRO A 781 5.87 29.01 -12.86
C PRO A 781 5.72 29.57 -11.43
N SER A 782 5.64 30.89 -11.31
CA SER A 782 5.51 31.56 -10.00
C SER A 782 4.33 31.02 -9.18
N GLY A 783 4.62 30.61 -7.94
CA GLY A 783 3.63 30.07 -7.00
C GLY A 783 3.37 28.56 -7.11
N TRP A 784 4.03 27.86 -8.03
CA TRP A 784 4.07 26.39 -8.05
C TRP A 784 5.25 25.88 -7.21
N SER A 785 5.07 24.72 -6.56
CA SER A 785 6.08 24.11 -5.69
C SER A 785 6.10 22.59 -5.83
N ALA A 786 7.29 22.00 -5.69
CA ALA A 786 7.47 20.55 -5.64
C ALA A 786 7.65 20.10 -4.18
N THR A 787 7.00 18.99 -3.83
CA THR A 787 7.06 18.34 -2.51
C THR A 787 7.39 16.87 -2.71
N SER A 788 8.24 16.31 -1.85
CA SER A 788 8.52 14.87 -1.78
C SER A 788 8.02 14.34 -0.43
N PHE A 789 7.34 13.19 -0.43
CA PHE A 789 6.78 12.55 0.76
C PHE A 789 7.59 11.31 1.19
N SER A 790 8.13 10.56 0.21
CA SER A 790 9.19 9.58 0.40
C SER A 790 10.31 9.91 -0.59
N ASP A 791 11.50 10.22 -0.04
CA ASP A 791 12.61 10.84 -0.76
C ASP A 791 13.85 9.96 -0.61
N ASN A 792 14.01 8.99 -1.52
CA ASN A 792 15.19 8.12 -1.59
C ASN A 792 15.91 8.24 -2.93
N GLY A 793 15.15 8.51 -4.00
CA GLY A 793 15.65 8.58 -5.37
C GLY A 793 16.04 10.00 -5.85
N PRO A 794 16.52 10.10 -7.10
CA PRO A 794 16.85 11.38 -7.72
C PRO A 794 15.63 12.13 -8.32
N ASN A 795 14.44 11.55 -8.36
CA ASN A 795 13.30 12.11 -9.09
C ASN A 795 12.78 13.43 -8.50
N GLY A 796 12.56 14.41 -9.39
CA GLY A 796 11.97 15.68 -9.03
C GLY A 796 11.05 16.23 -10.12
N TRP A 797 10.22 17.19 -9.72
CA TRP A 797 9.35 17.93 -10.64
C TRP A 797 10.07 19.14 -11.23
N PHE A 798 10.20 19.16 -12.55
CA PHE A 798 10.90 20.21 -13.31
C PHE A 798 10.02 20.79 -14.42
N ALA A 799 10.44 21.93 -14.97
CA ALA A 799 9.81 22.53 -16.14
C ALA A 799 10.65 22.35 -17.41
N SER A 800 9.97 22.08 -18.51
CA SER A 800 10.54 21.77 -19.81
C SER A 800 9.87 22.61 -20.89
N PRO A 801 10.59 23.50 -21.59
CA PRO A 801 10.05 24.25 -22.74
C PRO A 801 9.50 23.38 -23.89
N ILE A 802 9.75 22.07 -23.87
CA ILE A 802 9.33 21.09 -24.87
C ILE A 802 8.15 20.23 -24.36
N HIS A 803 8.13 19.88 -23.07
CA HIS A 803 7.25 18.87 -22.49
C HIS A 803 6.33 19.37 -21.35
N GLY A 804 6.37 20.66 -21.01
CA GLY A 804 5.59 21.20 -19.90
C GLY A 804 6.22 20.92 -18.55
N ALA A 805 5.41 20.58 -17.54
CA ALA A 805 5.88 20.05 -16.28
C ALA A 805 6.24 18.57 -16.46
N VAL A 806 7.37 18.13 -15.90
CA VAL A 806 7.91 16.77 -16.06
C VAL A 806 8.43 16.23 -14.74
N VAL A 807 8.22 14.94 -14.49
CA VAL A 807 9.05 14.17 -13.55
C VAL A 807 10.36 13.83 -14.26
N SER A 808 11.50 14.10 -13.65
CA SER A 808 12.83 13.80 -14.19
C SER A 808 13.84 13.63 -13.05
N PRO A 809 14.90 12.81 -13.19
CA PRO A 809 15.90 12.65 -12.13
C PRO A 809 16.98 13.75 -12.07
N SER A 810 17.15 14.57 -13.12
CA SER A 810 18.12 15.68 -13.05
C SER A 810 17.92 16.81 -14.07
N LEU A 811 18.40 18.01 -13.69
CA LEU A 811 18.59 19.13 -14.62
C LEU A 811 19.88 18.94 -15.42
N LEU A 812 19.77 18.35 -16.61
CA LEU A 812 20.88 18.13 -17.55
C LEU A 812 21.45 19.44 -18.13
N GLY A 813 22.22 20.19 -17.33
CA GLY A 813 23.15 21.22 -17.82
C GLY A 813 22.52 22.40 -18.58
N ASN A 814 21.41 22.95 -18.08
CA ASN A 814 20.55 23.96 -18.74
C ASN A 814 19.80 23.47 -19.99
N ILE A 815 19.82 22.18 -20.31
CA ILE A 815 18.94 21.58 -21.32
C ILE A 815 17.57 21.33 -20.69
N ALA A 816 16.51 21.43 -21.50
CA ALA A 816 15.15 21.08 -21.09
C ALA A 816 15.10 19.61 -20.63
N PRO A 817 14.62 19.30 -19.40
CA PRO A 817 14.52 17.92 -18.94
C PRO A 817 13.53 17.13 -19.79
N THR A 818 13.85 15.85 -19.99
CA THR A 818 12.97 14.86 -20.61
C THR A 818 12.21 14.15 -19.50
N PRO A 819 10.90 13.89 -19.65
CA PRO A 819 10.14 13.04 -18.74
C PRO A 819 10.57 11.57 -18.86
N THR A 820 11.56 11.22 -18.05
CA THR A 820 12.03 9.87 -17.69
C THR A 820 12.08 9.82 -16.16
N TYR A 821 12.10 8.65 -15.55
CA TYR A 821 12.06 8.51 -14.08
C TYR A 821 12.92 7.35 -13.61
N ASP A 822 12.98 7.26 -12.29
CA ASP A 822 13.90 6.39 -11.58
C ASP A 822 13.20 5.58 -10.42
N GLY A 823 12.79 4.31 -10.61
CA GLY A 823 12.50 3.33 -9.51
C GLY A 823 12.67 1.80 -9.79
N ASN A 824 13.58 0.97 -9.25
CA ASN A 824 14.91 1.07 -8.59
C ASN A 824 14.92 1.48 -7.11
N ASP A 825 14.38 2.64 -6.76
CA ASP A 825 14.29 3.03 -5.36
C ASP A 825 13.49 1.96 -4.63
N GLN A 826 14.19 1.13 -3.82
CA GLN A 826 13.71 -0.13 -3.25
C GLN A 826 12.65 0.07 -2.16
N ILE A 827 12.09 1.28 -2.11
CA ILE A 827 11.21 1.88 -1.12
C ILE A 827 10.06 2.65 -1.83
N GLY A 828 10.19 2.91 -3.14
CA GLY A 828 9.26 3.70 -3.94
C GLY A 828 9.35 5.22 -3.72
N ASP A 829 8.89 5.97 -4.73
CA ASP A 829 8.80 7.43 -4.70
C ASP A 829 7.34 7.91 -4.57
N ASP A 830 7.14 9.03 -3.87
CA ASP A 830 5.89 9.78 -3.86
C ASP A 830 6.20 11.28 -3.88
N ILE A 831 6.12 11.89 -5.07
CA ILE A 831 6.41 13.32 -5.31
C ILE A 831 5.23 14.05 -5.94
N LEU A 832 5.06 15.33 -5.60
CA LEU A 832 3.90 16.12 -6.00
C LEU A 832 4.30 17.53 -6.45
N LEU A 833 3.75 17.98 -7.57
CA LEU A 833 3.83 19.36 -8.02
C LEU A 833 2.50 20.07 -7.74
N SER A 834 2.52 21.04 -6.83
CA SER A 834 1.36 21.84 -6.45
C SER A 834 1.20 23.08 -7.33
N SER A 835 -0.05 23.43 -7.63
CA SER A 835 -0.43 24.75 -8.11
C SER A 835 -0.19 25.84 -7.04
N PRO A 836 -0.32 27.13 -7.38
CA PRO A 836 -0.67 28.16 -6.40
C PRO A 836 -2.03 27.85 -5.76
N MET A 837 -2.33 28.47 -4.62
CA MET A 837 -3.67 28.40 -4.04
C MET A 837 -4.70 29.04 -4.98
N LEU A 838 -5.76 28.31 -5.27
CA LEU A 838 -6.90 28.72 -6.09
C LEU A 838 -8.03 29.17 -5.16
N ASP A 839 -8.68 30.29 -5.47
CA ASP A 839 -9.84 30.77 -4.73
C ASP A 839 -11.09 30.57 -5.59
N ALA A 840 -11.94 29.62 -5.19
CA ALA A 840 -13.21 29.31 -5.84
C ALA A 840 -14.43 29.67 -4.97
N ARG A 841 -14.24 30.54 -3.95
CA ARG A 841 -15.35 31.09 -3.17
C ARG A 841 -16.26 31.92 -4.08
N GLY A 842 -17.57 31.77 -3.89
CA GLY A 842 -18.57 32.45 -4.72
C GLY A 842 -18.59 32.08 -6.22
N LEU A 843 -17.99 30.93 -6.59
CA LEU A 843 -17.92 30.43 -7.96
C LEU A 843 -18.32 28.96 -8.04
N HIS A 844 -18.88 28.55 -9.18
CA HIS A 844 -19.49 27.23 -9.35
C HIS A 844 -18.98 26.48 -10.58
N GLN A 845 -19.30 25.19 -10.70
CA GLN A 845 -18.98 24.37 -11.88
C GLN A 845 -17.49 24.41 -12.25
N ILE A 846 -16.61 24.25 -11.25
CA ILE A 846 -15.16 24.29 -11.42
C ILE A 846 -14.73 23.16 -12.38
N LYS A 847 -14.01 23.53 -13.44
CA LYS A 847 -13.52 22.63 -14.49
C LYS A 847 -12.01 22.75 -14.59
N LEU A 848 -11.34 21.61 -14.59
CA LEU A 848 -9.90 21.48 -14.83
C LEU A 848 -9.68 20.80 -16.18
N SER A 849 -8.84 21.39 -17.01
CA SER A 849 -8.30 20.73 -18.21
C SER A 849 -6.78 20.84 -18.30
N PHE A 850 -6.14 19.78 -18.76
CA PHE A 850 -4.71 19.76 -19.10
C PHE A 850 -4.41 18.61 -20.08
N ASP A 851 -3.38 18.79 -20.90
CA ASP A 851 -2.82 17.71 -21.71
C ASP A 851 -1.80 16.95 -20.86
N TRP A 852 -1.81 15.62 -20.92
CA TRP A 852 -0.92 14.77 -20.15
C TRP A 852 -0.31 13.65 -20.99
N LYS A 853 0.84 13.16 -20.55
CA LYS A 853 1.45 11.94 -21.09
C LYS A 853 2.17 11.17 -19.98
N ALA A 854 1.90 9.87 -19.90
CA ALA A 854 2.47 8.94 -18.93
C ALA A 854 3.01 7.67 -19.62
N GLY A 855 4.06 7.04 -19.08
CA GLY A 855 4.59 5.76 -19.56
C GLY A 855 4.35 4.54 -18.68
N GLY A 856 4.08 4.74 -17.39
CA GLY A 856 3.92 3.69 -16.38
C GLY A 856 2.69 2.80 -16.58
N GLU A 857 2.42 1.86 -15.67
CA GLU A 857 1.74 0.61 -16.01
C GLU A 857 0.70 0.09 -15.01
N THR A 858 0.15 -1.09 -15.30
CA THR A 858 -0.91 -1.71 -14.49
C THR A 858 -0.65 -3.20 -14.36
N ASP A 859 -0.18 -3.63 -13.20
CA ASP A 859 -0.01 -5.05 -12.92
C ASP A 859 -1.31 -5.69 -12.48
N VAL A 860 -1.34 -7.02 -12.65
CA VAL A 860 -2.31 -7.90 -12.02
C VAL A 860 -1.60 -8.58 -10.86
N PRO A 861 -2.01 -8.35 -9.60
CA PRO A 861 -1.47 -9.06 -8.45
C PRO A 861 -1.48 -10.58 -8.68
N THR A 862 -0.29 -11.19 -8.65
CA THR A 862 -0.05 -12.57 -9.12
C THR A 862 -0.60 -13.65 -8.17
N ASP A 863 -1.11 -13.21 -7.02
CA ASP A 863 -1.50 -13.95 -5.83
C ASP A 863 -3.03 -14.07 -5.64
N VAL A 864 -3.85 -13.29 -6.37
CA VAL A 864 -5.32 -13.29 -6.20
C VAL A 864 -6.00 -14.36 -7.07
N VAL A 865 -6.03 -15.60 -6.58
CA VAL A 865 -6.76 -16.70 -7.21
C VAL A 865 -8.21 -16.77 -6.71
N GLY A 866 -9.19 -16.34 -7.52
CA GLY A 866 -10.59 -16.74 -7.33
C GLY A 866 -11.68 -15.70 -7.64
N THR A 867 -11.33 -14.42 -7.77
CA THR A 867 -12.23 -13.35 -8.24
C THR A 867 -11.61 -12.62 -9.44
N SER A 868 -12.41 -11.84 -10.18
CA SER A 868 -11.89 -11.12 -11.35
C SER A 868 -10.70 -10.22 -10.96
N PRO A 869 -9.52 -10.38 -11.57
CA PRO A 869 -8.36 -9.58 -11.22
C PRO A 869 -8.66 -8.09 -11.46
N VAL A 870 -8.51 -7.29 -10.41
CA VAL A 870 -8.44 -5.84 -10.52
C VAL A 870 -7.01 -5.51 -10.88
N ALA A 871 -6.80 -4.90 -12.05
CA ALA A 871 -5.50 -4.36 -12.40
C ALA A 871 -5.20 -3.18 -11.46
N VAL A 872 -4.08 -3.25 -10.75
CA VAL A 872 -3.62 -2.19 -9.85
C VAL A 872 -2.57 -1.39 -10.62
N PRO A 873 -2.69 -0.05 -10.69
CA PRO A 873 -1.68 0.77 -11.35
C PRO A 873 -0.42 0.84 -10.49
N PHE A 874 0.72 0.60 -11.13
CA PHE A 874 2.06 0.78 -10.58
C PHE A 874 2.82 1.71 -11.55
N ASP A 875 3.60 2.65 -11.02
CA ASP A 875 4.08 3.83 -11.75
C ASP A 875 2.96 4.67 -12.40
N TYR A 876 2.39 5.63 -11.67
CA TYR A 876 1.28 6.44 -12.20
C TYR A 876 1.27 7.89 -11.71
N GLY A 877 0.79 8.78 -12.58
CA GLY A 877 0.40 10.13 -12.19
C GLY A 877 -1.00 10.13 -11.57
N ASN A 878 -1.21 10.86 -10.48
CA ASN A 878 -2.52 11.05 -9.86
C ASN A 878 -2.84 12.53 -9.69
N LEU A 879 -4.11 12.90 -9.81
CA LEU A 879 -4.56 14.22 -9.39
C LEU A 879 -4.88 14.18 -7.88
N ALA A 880 -4.40 15.18 -7.15
CA ALA A 880 -4.61 15.37 -5.73
C ALA A 880 -5.05 16.80 -5.41
N TYR A 881 -5.51 17.03 -4.19
CA TYR A 881 -5.86 18.34 -3.66
C TYR A 881 -5.36 18.52 -2.23
N SER A 882 -5.26 19.78 -1.81
CA SER A 882 -4.96 20.18 -0.44
C SER A 882 -5.66 21.50 -0.08
N PHE A 883 -5.95 21.70 1.20
CA PHE A 883 -6.52 22.95 1.71
C PHE A 883 -5.49 23.82 2.45
N ASP A 884 -4.41 23.24 2.99
CA ASP A 884 -3.32 23.96 3.67
C ASP A 884 -2.01 24.00 2.86
N GLY A 885 -1.87 23.17 1.82
CA GLY A 885 -0.64 22.97 1.05
C GLY A 885 0.32 21.94 1.66
N GLU A 886 0.01 21.42 2.86
CA GLU A 886 0.84 20.48 3.62
C GLU A 886 0.22 19.07 3.62
N THR A 887 -1.10 18.98 3.79
CA THR A 887 -1.89 17.73 3.84
C THR A 887 -2.48 17.45 2.46
N TRP A 888 -2.08 16.35 1.81
CA TRP A 888 -2.45 16.06 0.41
C TRP A 888 -3.25 14.76 0.23
N THR A 889 -4.43 14.89 -0.41
CA THR A 889 -5.37 13.79 -0.65
C THR A 889 -5.59 13.59 -2.14
N ASP A 890 -5.43 12.35 -2.63
CA ASP A 890 -5.71 11.97 -4.01
C ASP A 890 -7.23 12.03 -4.30
N PHE A 891 -7.64 12.30 -5.54
CA PHE A 891 -9.05 12.23 -5.93
C PHE A 891 -9.49 10.77 -6.21
N PRO A 892 -10.40 10.17 -5.43
CA PRO A 892 -10.80 8.76 -5.60
C PRO A 892 -11.74 8.52 -6.80
N THR A 893 -12.11 9.57 -7.54
CA THR A 893 -13.07 9.54 -8.66
C THR A 893 -12.44 9.82 -10.02
N PHE A 894 -11.13 9.98 -10.10
CA PHE A 894 -10.40 10.18 -11.36
C PHE A 894 -9.42 9.05 -11.57
N ASP A 895 -9.47 8.44 -12.76
CA ASP A 895 -8.58 7.35 -13.11
C ASP A 895 -7.10 7.84 -13.16
N PRO A 896 -6.13 7.03 -12.73
CA PRO A 896 -4.72 7.39 -12.77
C PRO A 896 -4.21 7.62 -14.20
N PHE A 897 -3.27 8.54 -14.33
CA PHE A 897 -2.58 8.85 -15.58
C PHE A 897 -1.49 7.81 -15.82
N VAL A 898 -1.87 6.77 -16.56
CA VAL A 898 -1.11 5.53 -16.75
C VAL A 898 -1.17 5.09 -18.23
N GLY A 899 -0.25 4.23 -18.66
CA GLY A 899 -0.25 3.60 -19.98
C GLY A 899 -0.35 2.07 -19.90
N PRO A 900 -0.43 1.37 -21.04
CA PRO A 900 -0.08 -0.04 -21.11
C PRO A 900 1.44 -0.20 -20.93
N ALA A 901 1.88 -1.23 -20.21
CA ALA A 901 3.28 -1.55 -19.91
C ALA A 901 4.27 -1.20 -21.04
N GLY A 902 5.14 -0.22 -20.79
CA GLY A 902 6.17 0.25 -21.73
C GLY A 902 5.69 1.08 -22.93
N VAL A 903 4.41 1.49 -23.02
CA VAL A 903 3.84 2.24 -24.15
C VAL A 903 3.31 3.63 -23.71
N PRO A 904 4.08 4.72 -23.93
CA PRO A 904 3.72 6.04 -23.46
C PRO A 904 2.42 6.59 -24.06
N THR A 905 1.40 6.67 -23.21
CA THR A 905 0.03 7.08 -23.55
C THR A 905 -0.15 8.58 -23.33
N THR A 906 -0.79 9.26 -24.27
CA THR A 906 -1.08 10.71 -24.24
C THR A 906 -2.59 10.91 -24.18
N GLY A 907 -3.04 11.78 -23.27
CA GLY A 907 -4.44 12.11 -23.09
C GLY A 907 -4.68 13.60 -22.85
N ASN A 908 -5.96 13.98 -22.85
CA ASN A 908 -6.43 15.28 -22.42
C ASN A 908 -7.43 15.04 -21.28
N PHE A 909 -7.13 15.58 -20.10
CA PHE A 909 -8.09 15.64 -19.00
C PHE A 909 -8.94 16.90 -19.18
N ALA A 910 -10.26 16.82 -18.99
CA ALA A 910 -11.18 17.93 -19.24
C ALA A 910 -12.50 17.75 -18.45
N ASN A 911 -12.38 17.68 -17.12
CA ASN A 911 -13.45 17.25 -16.24
C ASN A 911 -13.87 18.36 -15.27
N ALA A 912 -15.10 18.29 -14.76
CA ALA A 912 -15.50 19.03 -13.57
C ALA A 912 -14.77 18.46 -12.34
N LEU A 913 -14.35 19.34 -11.43
CA LEU A 913 -13.84 18.96 -10.11
C LEU A 913 -15.01 18.67 -9.15
N PRO A 914 -14.82 17.86 -8.09
CA PRO A 914 -15.89 17.50 -7.17
C PRO A 914 -16.51 18.69 -6.45
N ASP A 915 -17.81 18.59 -6.15
CA ASP A 915 -18.61 19.69 -5.63
C ASP A 915 -18.13 20.23 -4.27
N PHE A 916 -17.46 19.40 -3.45
CA PHE A 916 -16.91 19.82 -2.16
C PHE A 916 -15.80 20.89 -2.24
N LEU A 917 -15.26 21.17 -3.43
CA LEU A 917 -14.33 22.27 -3.68
C LEU A 917 -15.02 23.57 -4.11
N GLN A 918 -16.31 23.53 -4.49
CA GLN A 918 -17.09 24.73 -4.80
C GLN A 918 -17.35 25.54 -3.53
N GLY A 919 -16.98 26.82 -3.54
CA GLY A 919 -17.03 27.65 -2.33
C GLY A 919 -15.78 27.55 -1.45
N THR A 920 -14.63 27.07 -1.94
CA THR A 920 -13.42 26.91 -1.11
C THR A 920 -12.15 27.51 -1.72
N ARG A 921 -11.14 27.74 -0.87
CA ARG A 921 -9.74 27.92 -1.28
C ARG A 921 -9.02 26.58 -1.27
N PHE A 922 -8.32 26.20 -2.32
CA PHE A 922 -7.60 24.91 -2.40
C PHE A 922 -6.40 24.94 -3.34
N TYR A 923 -5.49 23.99 -3.17
CA TYR A 923 -4.39 23.71 -4.08
C TYR A 923 -4.72 22.45 -4.90
N LEU A 924 -4.32 22.42 -6.17
CA LEU A 924 -4.28 21.20 -6.99
C LEU A 924 -2.87 20.64 -7.02
N GLY A 925 -2.76 19.32 -7.02
CA GLY A 925 -1.50 18.60 -7.01
C GLY A 925 -1.45 17.58 -8.13
N TRP A 926 -0.36 17.57 -8.89
CA TRP A 926 -0.01 16.50 -9.80
C TRP A 926 0.98 15.62 -9.06
N ARG A 927 0.44 14.58 -8.44
CA ARG A 927 1.19 13.55 -7.73
C ARG A 927 1.73 12.56 -8.74
N TRP A 928 2.88 11.98 -8.48
CA TRP A 928 3.40 10.84 -9.21
C TRP A 928 4.00 9.87 -8.19
N ARG A 929 3.59 8.60 -8.29
CA ARG A 929 4.11 7.50 -7.48
C ARG A 929 4.76 6.47 -8.36
N ASN A 930 5.76 5.80 -7.81
CA ASN A 930 6.53 4.75 -8.46
C ASN A 930 6.93 3.70 -7.41
N ASP A 931 6.90 2.42 -7.79
CA ASP A 931 6.95 1.30 -6.82
C ASP A 931 8.32 0.65 -6.65
N GLY A 932 9.28 0.95 -7.55
CA GLY A 932 10.62 0.41 -7.50
C GLY A 932 10.93 -0.77 -8.44
N LEU A 933 9.98 -1.30 -9.22
CA LEU A 933 10.16 -2.60 -9.89
C LEU A 933 10.43 -2.55 -11.41
N VAL A 934 10.00 -1.53 -12.16
CA VAL A 934 10.08 -1.54 -13.64
C VAL A 934 10.45 -0.18 -14.23
N SER A 935 11.28 -0.16 -15.30
CA SER A 935 11.47 1.06 -16.11
C SER A 935 10.52 1.07 -17.32
N THR A 936 9.51 1.94 -17.32
CA THR A 936 8.82 2.31 -18.55
C THR A 936 9.55 3.49 -19.23
N ALA A 937 9.46 3.58 -20.56
CA ALA A 937 10.33 4.46 -21.35
C ALA A 937 9.97 5.99 -21.27
N TYR A 938 9.10 6.38 -20.35
CA TYR A 938 8.60 7.74 -20.18
C TYR A 938 8.00 7.88 -18.77
N SER A 939 8.26 8.98 -18.07
CA SER A 939 7.69 9.21 -16.74
C SER A 939 6.26 9.76 -16.83
N PHE A 940 5.97 10.82 -16.08
CA PHE A 940 4.75 11.60 -16.17
C PHE A 940 5.08 13.05 -16.55
N SER A 941 4.24 13.63 -17.40
CA SER A 941 4.33 15.03 -17.81
C SER A 941 2.95 15.61 -18.10
N PHE A 942 2.79 16.92 -17.88
CA PHE A 942 1.57 17.64 -18.19
C PHE A 942 1.82 19.08 -18.66
N GLU A 943 0.92 19.59 -19.48
CA GLU A 943 0.95 20.95 -20.00
C GLU A 943 -0.46 21.52 -20.23
N ASN A 944 -0.53 22.79 -20.62
CA ASN A 944 -1.78 23.49 -20.94
C ASN A 944 -2.83 23.44 -19.81
N VAL A 945 -2.37 23.52 -18.55
CA VAL A 945 -3.23 23.54 -17.36
C VAL A 945 -4.13 24.76 -17.38
N ARG A 946 -5.43 24.51 -17.27
CA ARG A 946 -6.47 25.54 -17.23
C ARG A 946 -7.53 25.14 -16.21
N VAL A 947 -7.74 26.00 -15.21
CA VAL A 947 -8.85 25.89 -14.25
C VAL A 947 -9.78 27.06 -14.46
N THR A 948 -11.05 26.75 -14.68
CA THR A 948 -12.12 27.75 -14.84
C THR A 948 -13.30 27.43 -13.94
N ALA A 949 -14.00 28.46 -13.47
CA ALA A 949 -15.29 28.34 -12.79
C ALA A 949 -16.28 29.34 -13.39
N GLU A 950 -17.57 29.02 -13.30
CA GLU A 950 -18.65 29.87 -13.80
C GLU A 950 -19.12 30.82 -12.69
N HIS A 951 -19.40 32.08 -13.07
CA HIS A 951 -20.08 33.01 -12.18
C HIS A 951 -21.52 32.53 -11.96
N PRO A 952 -22.09 32.71 -10.75
CA PRO A 952 -23.51 32.47 -10.53
C PRO A 952 -24.32 33.42 -11.41
N ARG A 953 -25.26 32.85 -12.17
CA ARG A 953 -26.04 33.54 -13.20
C ARG A 953 -27.20 34.31 -12.58
N ILE A 954 -28.01 34.98 -13.39
CA ILE A 954 -29.19 35.71 -12.91
C ILE A 954 -30.39 34.76 -12.85
N ALA A 955 -30.98 34.55 -11.67
CA ALA A 955 -32.13 33.67 -11.52
C ALA A 955 -33.35 34.17 -12.29
N THR A 956 -33.90 33.35 -13.19
CA THR A 956 -35.04 33.73 -14.06
C THR A 956 -36.37 33.09 -13.64
N LYS A 957 -36.34 32.11 -12.73
CA LYS A 957 -37.51 31.29 -12.36
C LYS A 957 -38.11 31.65 -11.02
N VAL A 958 -39.40 31.34 -10.88
CA VAL A 958 -40.09 31.37 -9.58
C VAL A 958 -39.34 30.44 -8.62
N SER A 959 -38.72 31.04 -7.60
CA SER A 959 -37.70 30.44 -6.75
C SER A 959 -37.69 31.12 -5.39
N SER A 960 -37.12 30.48 -4.37
CA SER A 960 -37.00 31.06 -3.04
C SER A 960 -35.83 30.51 -2.28
N ASP A 961 -35.15 31.38 -1.54
CA ASP A 961 -34.00 31.06 -0.71
C ASP A 961 -34.07 31.78 0.64
N ARG A 962 -33.34 31.30 1.65
CA ARG A 962 -33.22 31.96 2.95
C ARG A 962 -31.85 31.78 3.58
N SER A 963 -31.31 32.91 4.06
CA SER A 963 -30.02 33.00 4.74
C SER A 963 -30.14 33.92 5.96
N THR A 964 -29.13 33.92 6.82
CA THR A 964 -29.08 34.73 8.04
C THR A 964 -28.49 36.10 7.73
N VAL A 965 -29.29 37.16 7.89
CA VAL A 965 -28.82 38.54 7.64
C VAL A 965 -28.30 39.16 8.94
N TYR A 966 -26.97 39.30 9.00
CA TYR A 966 -26.23 39.91 10.10
C TYR A 966 -26.16 41.44 9.99
N GLY A 967 -25.63 42.10 11.04
CA GLY A 967 -25.56 43.56 11.11
C GLY A 967 -24.28 44.11 10.48
N ASN A 968 -24.40 45.05 9.53
CA ASN A 968 -23.31 45.54 8.68
C ASN A 968 -22.76 44.51 7.66
N ALA A 969 -23.47 43.41 7.43
CA ALA A 969 -23.13 42.36 6.46
C ALA A 969 -24.00 42.45 5.18
N THR A 970 -23.55 41.80 4.11
CA THR A 970 -24.32 41.57 2.88
C THR A 970 -24.55 40.08 2.70
N SER A 971 -25.79 39.63 2.73
CA SER A 971 -26.15 38.25 2.42
C SER A 971 -26.60 38.15 0.97
N TYR A 972 -26.02 37.22 0.21
CA TYR A 972 -26.52 36.83 -1.10
C TYR A 972 -27.58 35.74 -0.96
N PHE A 973 -28.47 35.63 -1.96
CA PHE A 973 -29.54 34.64 -2.00
C PHE A 973 -29.51 33.93 -3.34
N THR A 974 -29.36 32.60 -3.33
CA THR A 974 -29.05 31.82 -4.54
C THR A 974 -30.04 30.67 -4.76
N SER A 975 -29.99 30.04 -5.93
CA SER A 975 -30.55 28.72 -6.13
C SER A 975 -29.93 27.70 -5.15
N PRO A 976 -30.59 26.55 -4.89
CA PRO A 976 -30.06 25.54 -3.95
C PRO A 976 -28.70 24.94 -4.36
N ASP A 977 -28.34 25.05 -5.64
CA ASP A 977 -27.05 24.61 -6.20
C ASP A 977 -26.01 25.77 -6.31
N GLY A 978 -26.36 26.97 -5.84
CA GLY A 978 -25.56 28.20 -5.99
C GLY A 978 -25.53 28.82 -7.39
N SER A 979 -25.95 28.09 -8.43
CA SER A 979 -25.69 28.44 -9.84
C SER A 979 -26.45 29.67 -10.40
N GLU A 980 -27.44 30.19 -9.67
CA GLU A 980 -28.18 31.42 -9.99
C GLU A 980 -28.41 32.30 -8.75
N VAL A 981 -28.19 33.62 -8.84
CA VAL A 981 -28.50 34.60 -7.78
C VAL A 981 -29.90 35.19 -7.97
N LEU A 982 -30.69 35.20 -6.90
CA LEU A 982 -32.01 35.84 -6.84
C LEU A 982 -31.87 37.34 -6.55
N ALA A 983 -31.18 37.67 -5.46
CA ALA A 983 -30.93 39.03 -4.97
C ALA A 983 -29.77 39.04 -3.95
N ALA A 984 -29.31 40.23 -3.54
CA ALA A 984 -28.47 40.40 -2.35
C ALA A 984 -29.03 41.48 -1.43
N TYR A 985 -28.84 41.33 -0.11
CA TYR A 985 -29.42 42.16 0.94
C TYR A 985 -28.34 42.65 1.91
N GLU A 986 -28.11 43.96 1.95
CA GLU A 986 -27.13 44.62 2.82
C GLU A 986 -27.84 45.24 4.04
N SER A 987 -27.47 44.81 5.25
CA SER A 987 -27.89 45.46 6.49
C SER A 987 -27.00 46.66 6.79
N ARG A 988 -27.45 47.89 6.53
CA ARG A 988 -26.61 49.09 6.73
C ARG A 988 -26.60 49.63 8.17
N SER A 989 -26.64 48.71 9.13
CA SER A 989 -26.63 48.98 10.56
C SER A 989 -26.27 47.73 11.35
N ASN A 990 -25.87 47.88 12.61
CA ASN A 990 -25.64 46.76 13.54
C ASN A 990 -26.93 46.00 13.95
N HIS A 991 -28.00 46.08 13.17
CA HIS A 991 -29.24 45.35 13.43
C HIS A 991 -29.19 43.97 12.78
N TYR A 992 -29.29 42.95 13.63
CA TYR A 992 -29.47 41.56 13.25
C TYR A 992 -30.92 41.34 12.79
N PHE A 993 -31.12 41.16 11.48
CA PHE A 993 -32.41 40.78 10.90
C PHE A 993 -32.67 39.27 11.05
N GLY A 994 -31.60 38.49 11.20
CA GLY A 994 -31.62 37.04 11.30
C GLY A 994 -32.15 36.39 10.03
N CYS A 995 -32.74 35.21 10.19
CA CYS A 995 -33.29 34.44 9.07
C CYS A 995 -34.20 35.29 8.19
N THR A 996 -33.76 35.52 6.95
CA THR A 996 -34.46 36.31 5.95
C THR A 996 -34.70 35.42 4.75
N THR A 997 -35.90 35.48 4.17
CA THR A 997 -36.26 34.73 2.95
C THR A 997 -36.44 35.72 1.80
N VAL A 998 -35.84 35.41 0.65
CA VAL A 998 -36.08 36.08 -0.64
C VAL A 998 -36.88 35.11 -1.53
N GLU A 999 -37.92 35.62 -2.18
CA GLU A 999 -38.78 34.87 -3.11
C GLU A 999 -38.88 35.65 -4.44
N ILE A 1000 -38.59 35.00 -5.58
CA ILE A 1000 -39.06 35.43 -6.90
C ILE A 1000 -40.49 34.90 -7.05
N LEU A 1001 -41.48 35.79 -6.98
CA LEU A 1001 -42.90 35.40 -6.96
C LEU A 1001 -43.50 35.15 -8.34
N THR A 1002 -42.91 35.78 -9.36
CA THR A 1002 -43.37 35.76 -10.75
C THR A 1002 -42.18 35.81 -11.69
N GLU A 1003 -42.27 35.10 -12.81
CA GLU A 1003 -41.28 35.09 -13.89
C GLU A 1003 -41.86 35.66 -15.18
N GLY A 1004 -41.01 36.23 -16.03
CA GLY A 1004 -41.40 36.73 -17.35
C GLY A 1004 -40.60 37.95 -17.79
N THR A 1005 -40.54 38.15 -19.10
CA THR A 1005 -39.83 39.27 -19.74
C THR A 1005 -40.76 40.44 -20.11
N GLY A 1006 -42.06 40.36 -19.79
CA GLY A 1006 -43.04 41.37 -20.14
C GLY A 1006 -43.27 42.43 -19.05
N LYS A 1007 -44.49 42.96 -19.00
CA LYS A 1007 -44.88 44.07 -18.13
C LYS A 1007 -46.30 43.95 -17.58
N ASN A 1008 -46.49 44.44 -16.36
CA ASN A 1008 -47.78 44.65 -15.72
C ASN A 1008 -48.05 46.14 -15.50
N ARG A 1009 -49.10 46.68 -16.15
CA ARG A 1009 -49.60 48.04 -15.84
C ARG A 1009 -50.51 47.98 -14.61
N CYS A 1010 -50.05 48.55 -13.50
CA CYS A 1010 -50.67 48.42 -12.17
C CYS A 1010 -50.82 49.78 -11.45
N SER A 1011 -51.23 49.77 -10.17
CA SER A 1011 -51.67 51.00 -9.47
C SER A 1011 -50.48 51.90 -9.11
N GLY A 1012 -50.10 52.79 -10.03
CA GLY A 1012 -49.02 53.77 -9.88
C GLY A 1012 -47.87 53.62 -10.87
N GLY A 1013 -47.87 52.60 -11.73
CA GLY A 1013 -46.74 52.34 -12.62
C GLY A 1013 -46.92 51.20 -13.62
N VAL A 1014 -45.94 51.08 -14.49
CA VAL A 1014 -45.69 49.91 -15.35
C VAL A 1014 -44.50 49.18 -14.76
N PHE A 1015 -44.75 47.96 -14.28
CA PHE A 1015 -43.77 47.12 -13.59
C PHE A 1015 -43.39 45.93 -14.48
N MET A 1016 -42.22 45.35 -14.25
CA MET A 1016 -41.80 44.12 -14.92
C MET A 1016 -42.70 42.94 -14.51
N ASP A 1017 -42.70 41.84 -15.28
CA ASP A 1017 -43.33 40.59 -14.85
C ASP A 1017 -42.60 39.99 -13.63
N LYS A 1018 -41.27 40.08 -13.58
CA LYS A 1018 -40.45 39.68 -12.43
C LYS A 1018 -40.76 40.54 -11.21
N THR A 1019 -41.13 39.93 -10.09
CA THR A 1019 -41.39 40.62 -8.81
C THR A 1019 -40.92 39.77 -7.64
N TYR A 1020 -40.36 40.45 -6.64
CA TYR A 1020 -39.72 39.85 -5.49
C TYR A 1020 -40.56 40.02 -4.21
N ARG A 1021 -40.31 39.17 -3.22
CA ARG A 1021 -40.73 39.35 -1.83
C ARG A 1021 -39.58 39.00 -0.90
N ILE A 1022 -39.42 39.80 0.16
CA ILE A 1022 -38.36 39.64 1.14
C ILE A 1022 -38.97 39.75 2.53
N THR A 1023 -38.72 38.77 3.41
CA THR A 1023 -39.26 38.74 4.77
C THR A 1023 -38.21 38.30 5.78
N SER A 1024 -38.07 39.03 6.90
CA SER A 1024 -37.03 38.78 7.93
C SER A 1024 -37.64 38.41 9.28
N ARG A 1025 -37.05 37.42 9.95
CA ARG A 1025 -37.49 36.90 11.26
C ARG A 1025 -37.45 37.96 12.37
N TYR A 1026 -36.43 38.82 12.37
CA TYR A 1026 -36.30 39.94 13.30
C TYR A 1026 -36.51 41.29 12.60
N PHE A 1027 -37.49 41.35 11.70
CA PHE A 1027 -37.89 42.58 11.01
C PHE A 1027 -38.09 43.77 11.95
N ARG A 1028 -37.43 44.89 11.64
CA ARG A 1028 -37.50 46.15 12.36
C ARG A 1028 -37.81 47.31 11.40
N PRO A 1029 -38.96 48.00 11.55
CA PRO A 1029 -39.30 49.17 10.74
C PRO A 1029 -38.22 50.24 10.73
N ASN A 1030 -38.08 50.96 9.61
CA ASN A 1030 -37.15 52.08 9.44
C ASN A 1030 -35.68 51.76 9.79
N SER A 1031 -35.22 50.53 9.51
CA SER A 1031 -33.80 50.20 9.49
C SER A 1031 -33.25 50.43 8.07
N PRO A 1032 -32.03 50.97 7.90
CA PRO A 1032 -31.46 51.22 6.58
C PRO A 1032 -30.93 49.94 5.95
N ILE A 1033 -31.30 49.71 4.70
CA ILE A 1033 -30.89 48.54 3.91
C ILE A 1033 -30.55 48.96 2.47
N THR A 1034 -29.70 48.17 1.82
CA THR A 1034 -29.57 48.15 0.36
C THR A 1034 -30.07 46.80 -0.13
N VAL A 1035 -30.79 46.77 -1.25
CA VAL A 1035 -31.15 45.53 -1.93
C VAL A 1035 -30.71 45.60 -3.37
N ARG A 1036 -30.02 44.56 -3.83
CA ARG A 1036 -29.54 44.38 -5.21
C ARG A 1036 -30.43 43.34 -5.88
N PHE A 1037 -31.05 43.71 -7.00
CA PHE A 1037 -31.91 42.82 -7.79
C PHE A 1037 -31.29 42.58 -9.17
N TYR A 1038 -31.33 41.34 -9.65
CA TYR A 1038 -30.66 40.94 -10.88
C TYR A 1038 -31.65 40.64 -12.01
N LEU A 1039 -31.44 41.25 -13.18
CA LEU A 1039 -32.30 41.15 -14.36
C LEU A 1039 -31.48 40.78 -15.59
N THR A 1040 -31.85 39.71 -16.28
CA THR A 1040 -31.19 39.31 -17.53
C THR A 1040 -31.45 40.32 -18.65
N ASP A 1041 -30.56 40.33 -19.66
CA ASP A 1041 -30.77 41.10 -20.89
C ASP A 1041 -32.15 40.82 -21.51
N ALA A 1042 -32.61 39.56 -21.53
CA ALA A 1042 -33.92 39.20 -22.05
C ALA A 1042 -35.10 39.78 -21.24
N GLU A 1043 -34.96 39.89 -19.92
CA GLU A 1043 -35.95 40.53 -19.05
C GLU A 1043 -35.96 42.05 -19.23
N ILE A 1044 -34.78 42.67 -19.40
CA ILE A 1044 -34.66 44.10 -19.69
C ILE A 1044 -35.18 44.43 -21.09
N GLU A 1045 -34.68 43.78 -22.15
CA GLU A 1045 -35.12 44.02 -23.53
C GLU A 1045 -36.62 43.76 -23.70
N GLY A 1046 -37.15 42.71 -23.08
CA GLY A 1046 -38.59 42.43 -23.10
C GLY A 1046 -39.40 43.53 -22.42
N PHE A 1047 -38.91 44.09 -21.32
CA PHE A 1047 -39.53 45.24 -20.67
C PHE A 1047 -39.37 46.51 -21.52
N GLU A 1048 -38.18 46.83 -22.05
CA GLU A 1048 -37.96 48.03 -22.87
C GLU A 1048 -38.85 48.00 -24.13
N ASN A 1049 -38.89 46.87 -24.85
CA ASN A 1049 -39.74 46.68 -26.04
C ASN A 1049 -41.24 46.69 -25.74
N SER A 1050 -41.67 46.07 -24.63
CA SER A 1050 -43.10 46.02 -24.30
C SER A 1050 -43.60 47.30 -23.64
N SER A 1051 -42.76 47.99 -22.85
CA SER A 1051 -43.12 49.17 -22.06
C SER A 1051 -43.02 50.47 -22.85
N GLY A 1052 -41.96 50.63 -23.66
CA GLY A 1052 -41.56 51.90 -24.28
C GLY A 1052 -40.69 52.80 -23.38
N HIS A 1053 -40.27 52.32 -22.20
CA HIS A 1053 -39.34 52.99 -21.29
C HIS A 1053 -37.95 52.33 -21.34
N SER A 1054 -36.90 53.08 -21.07
CA SER A 1054 -35.53 52.55 -20.97
C SER A 1054 -35.18 52.04 -19.57
N ARG A 1055 -34.21 51.11 -19.48
CA ARG A 1055 -33.56 50.63 -18.25
C ARG A 1055 -33.16 51.76 -17.28
N ASN A 1056 -32.76 52.91 -17.79
CA ASN A 1056 -32.38 54.09 -16.99
C ASN A 1056 -33.57 54.75 -16.23
N GLU A 1057 -34.80 54.50 -16.66
CA GLU A 1057 -36.02 54.99 -16.01
C GLU A 1057 -36.49 54.08 -14.87
N LEU A 1058 -35.94 52.87 -14.73
CA LEU A 1058 -36.36 51.89 -13.73
C LEU A 1058 -36.14 52.39 -12.30
N ARG A 1059 -37.14 52.21 -11.46
CA ARG A 1059 -37.13 52.46 -10.02
C ARG A 1059 -37.63 51.23 -9.28
N VAL A 1060 -37.11 51.02 -8.08
CA VAL A 1060 -37.61 49.95 -7.19
C VAL A 1060 -38.69 50.52 -6.28
N TYR A 1061 -39.78 49.77 -6.13
CA TYR A 1061 -40.91 50.12 -5.27
C TYR A 1061 -41.17 49.02 -4.24
N THR A 1062 -41.34 49.41 -2.97
CA THR A 1062 -41.68 48.49 -1.87
C THR A 1062 -43.14 48.64 -1.42
N SER A 1063 -43.76 47.55 -0.96
CA SER A 1063 -45.18 47.51 -0.58
C SER A 1063 -45.51 46.34 0.35
N LYS A 1064 -46.69 46.36 0.99
CA LYS A 1064 -47.18 45.28 1.88
C LYS A 1064 -48.06 44.23 1.18
N SER A 1065 -48.17 44.32 -0.14
CA SER A 1065 -48.90 43.39 -1.00
C SER A 1065 -48.46 43.59 -2.44
N TYR A 1066 -48.44 42.52 -3.24
CA TYR A 1066 -48.10 42.55 -4.68
C TYR A 1066 -48.65 43.81 -5.38
N VAL A 1067 -47.83 44.47 -6.20
CA VAL A 1067 -48.09 45.85 -6.69
C VAL A 1067 -49.40 45.99 -7.48
N CYS A 1068 -49.88 44.89 -8.07
CA CYS A 1068 -51.14 44.82 -8.82
C CYS A 1068 -52.37 44.42 -7.97
N SER A 1069 -52.19 44.14 -6.68
CA SER A 1069 -53.30 43.85 -5.76
C SER A 1069 -54.19 45.09 -5.53
N PRO A 1070 -55.52 44.91 -5.43
CA PRO A 1070 -56.42 46.02 -5.10
C PRO A 1070 -56.03 46.71 -3.79
N ASN A 1071 -55.89 48.03 -3.85
CA ASN A 1071 -55.44 48.90 -2.75
C ASN A 1071 -53.95 48.76 -2.35
N SER A 1072 -53.10 48.08 -3.13
CA SER A 1072 -51.65 48.19 -2.93
C SER A 1072 -51.20 49.64 -3.13
N LYS A 1073 -50.19 50.04 -2.35
CA LYS A 1073 -49.60 51.39 -2.34
C LYS A 1073 -48.08 51.24 -2.39
N PRO A 1074 -47.49 51.08 -3.59
CA PRO A 1074 -46.04 51.10 -3.75
C PRO A 1074 -45.46 52.44 -3.26
N ALA A 1075 -44.37 52.35 -2.50
CA ALA A 1075 -43.51 53.47 -2.15
C ALA A 1075 -42.17 53.32 -2.87
N GLU A 1076 -41.72 54.38 -3.55
CA GLU A 1076 -40.44 54.39 -4.28
C GLU A 1076 -39.25 54.29 -3.31
N ALA A 1077 -38.19 53.61 -3.73
CA ALA A 1077 -36.91 53.63 -3.04
C ALA A 1077 -36.37 55.08 -2.93
N ARG A 1078 -35.53 55.36 -1.92
CA ARG A 1078 -34.96 56.71 -1.77
C ARG A 1078 -33.99 57.06 -2.90
N LEU A 1079 -33.41 56.03 -3.51
CA LEU A 1079 -32.41 56.10 -4.56
C LEU A 1079 -32.34 54.73 -5.24
N THR A 1080 -32.32 54.71 -6.58
CA THR A 1080 -32.12 53.50 -7.39
C THR A 1080 -31.02 53.78 -8.41
N TYR A 1081 -30.08 52.84 -8.54
CA TYR A 1081 -29.10 52.79 -9.62
C TYR A 1081 -29.34 51.53 -10.48
N VAL A 1082 -28.85 51.58 -11.71
CA VAL A 1082 -28.79 50.43 -12.62
C VAL A 1082 -27.37 50.37 -13.14
N GLU A 1083 -26.71 49.24 -12.96
CA GLU A 1083 -25.33 48.98 -13.39
C GLU A 1083 -25.32 47.75 -14.32
N GLU A 1084 -24.58 47.79 -15.42
CA GLU A 1084 -24.55 46.71 -16.41
C GLU A 1084 -23.55 45.62 -15.98
N ILE A 1085 -23.97 44.35 -16.06
CA ILE A 1085 -23.21 43.16 -15.69
C ILE A 1085 -23.27 42.13 -16.84
N ASP A 1086 -22.44 41.09 -16.79
CA ASP A 1086 -22.37 40.14 -17.92
C ASP A 1086 -23.67 39.33 -18.07
N GLY A 1087 -24.41 39.56 -19.15
CA GLY A 1087 -25.72 38.95 -19.41
C GLY A 1087 -26.93 39.67 -18.80
N GLY A 1088 -26.78 40.90 -18.29
CA GLY A 1088 -27.90 41.70 -17.79
C GLY A 1088 -27.54 42.96 -17.03
N VAL A 1089 -28.37 43.33 -16.05
CA VAL A 1089 -28.15 44.48 -15.18
C VAL A 1089 -28.42 44.14 -13.70
N GLU A 1090 -27.71 44.84 -12.83
CA GLU A 1090 -28.00 44.93 -11.41
C GLU A 1090 -28.77 46.22 -11.11
N VAL A 1091 -29.88 46.10 -10.38
CA VAL A 1091 -30.69 47.22 -9.91
C VAL A 1091 -30.50 47.39 -8.41
N ILE A 1092 -29.75 48.42 -8.02
CA ILE A 1092 -29.36 48.68 -6.63
C ILE A 1092 -30.32 49.69 -6.01
N ALA A 1093 -31.00 49.33 -4.91
CA ALA A 1093 -32.01 50.16 -4.26
C ALA A 1093 -31.70 50.45 -2.79
N TYR A 1094 -31.62 51.74 -2.44
CA TYR A 1094 -31.43 52.19 -1.06
C TYR A 1094 -32.78 52.49 -0.40
N LEU A 1095 -33.06 51.76 0.68
CA LEU A 1095 -34.41 51.58 1.20
C LEU A 1095 -34.48 51.75 2.72
N GLN A 1096 -35.70 51.67 3.24
CA GLN A 1096 -35.97 51.39 4.64
C GLN A 1096 -36.76 50.07 4.69
N SER A 1097 -36.51 49.25 5.71
CA SER A 1097 -37.21 47.99 5.95
C SER A 1097 -38.66 48.19 6.41
N ASP A 1098 -39.54 48.64 5.51
CA ASP A 1098 -40.94 49.02 5.79
C ASP A 1098 -42.00 48.26 4.96
N GLY A 1099 -41.60 47.37 4.05
CA GLY A 1099 -42.48 46.55 3.21
C GLY A 1099 -41.87 45.21 2.79
N ASP A 1100 -42.74 44.29 2.37
CA ASP A 1100 -42.44 42.87 2.12
C ASP A 1100 -42.24 42.58 0.61
N TYR A 1101 -42.96 43.28 -0.26
CA TYR A 1101 -42.99 43.03 -1.71
C TYR A 1101 -42.22 44.12 -2.46
N PHE A 1102 -41.38 43.73 -3.42
CA PHE A 1102 -40.50 44.62 -4.18
C PHE A 1102 -40.70 44.41 -5.68
N SER A 1103 -41.14 45.46 -6.37
CA SER A 1103 -41.37 45.46 -7.82
C SER A 1103 -40.53 46.55 -8.50
N ILE A 1104 -40.00 46.22 -9.68
CA ILE A 1104 -39.15 47.09 -10.49
C ILE A 1104 -39.98 47.62 -11.67
N GLY A 1105 -39.89 48.92 -11.98
CA GLY A 1105 -40.70 49.53 -13.02
C GLY A 1105 -40.57 51.04 -13.15
N THR A 1106 -41.48 51.65 -13.90
CA THR A 1106 -41.56 53.10 -14.12
C THR A 1106 -42.89 53.68 -13.63
N PRO A 1107 -42.93 54.94 -13.16
CA PRO A 1107 -44.17 55.60 -12.78
C PRO A 1107 -44.99 55.98 -14.02
N ASP A 1108 -46.26 55.56 -14.06
CA ASP A 1108 -47.13 55.71 -15.24
C ASP A 1108 -48.37 56.55 -14.88
N ALA A 1109 -48.38 57.78 -15.39
CA ALA A 1109 -49.49 58.73 -15.22
C ALA A 1109 -50.61 58.58 -16.28
N SER A 1110 -50.52 57.62 -17.21
CA SER A 1110 -51.27 57.65 -18.47
C SER A 1110 -52.50 56.72 -18.55
N LEU A 1111 -53.62 57.24 -18.07
CA LEU A 1111 -54.99 56.97 -18.55
C LEU A 1111 -55.71 55.64 -18.15
N PRO A 1112 -57.06 55.60 -18.25
CA PRO A 1112 -57.89 54.52 -17.68
C PRO A 1112 -57.76 53.14 -18.32
N PHE A 1113 -58.11 52.10 -17.54
CA PHE A 1113 -58.26 50.71 -18.01
C PHE A 1113 -59.72 50.24 -17.94
N LEU A 1114 -60.11 49.37 -18.87
CA LEU A 1114 -61.42 48.69 -18.88
C LEU A 1114 -61.39 47.42 -18.00
N ARG A 1115 -62.54 46.98 -17.48
CA ARG A 1115 -62.67 45.67 -16.80
C ARG A 1115 -63.89 44.90 -17.30
N GLU A 1116 -63.73 43.60 -17.43
CA GLU A 1116 -64.82 42.69 -17.77
C GLU A 1116 -65.72 42.41 -16.56
N GLY A 1117 -67.03 42.31 -16.79
CA GLY A 1117 -68.01 42.01 -15.76
C GLY A 1117 -68.13 40.50 -15.54
N LYS A 1118 -67.67 40.00 -14.39
CA LYS A 1118 -67.66 38.56 -14.02
C LYS A 1118 -68.93 37.79 -14.46
N GLN A 1119 -68.75 36.71 -15.23
CA GLN A 1119 -69.45 35.44 -14.97
C GLN A 1119 -68.67 34.19 -15.42
N THR A 1120 -68.59 33.22 -14.52
CA THR A 1120 -68.44 31.75 -14.72
C THR A 1120 -67.57 31.17 -15.87
N LYS A 1121 -66.45 30.56 -15.45
CA LYS A 1121 -65.84 29.29 -15.92
C LYS A 1121 -65.45 29.09 -17.41
N GLU A 1122 -64.20 28.65 -17.57
CA GLU A 1122 -63.69 27.73 -18.61
C GLU A 1122 -63.69 28.20 -20.07
N ALA A 1123 -62.63 28.92 -20.45
CA ALA A 1123 -62.01 28.83 -21.78
C ALA A 1123 -60.50 29.15 -21.70
N SER A 1124 -59.65 28.19 -22.03
CA SER A 1124 -58.18 28.35 -22.01
C SER A 1124 -57.61 28.47 -23.43
N ALA A 1125 -57.51 29.69 -23.94
CA ALA A 1125 -56.76 30.02 -25.16
C ALA A 1125 -56.38 31.52 -25.22
N LEU A 1126 -55.32 31.82 -25.98
CA LEU A 1126 -54.68 33.12 -26.20
C LEU A 1126 -55.57 34.37 -26.05
N SER A 1127 -55.16 35.30 -25.18
CA SER A 1127 -55.66 36.68 -25.21
C SER A 1127 -54.93 37.51 -26.28
N VAL A 1128 -55.40 37.44 -27.52
CA VAL A 1128 -55.03 38.40 -28.56
C VAL A 1128 -55.94 39.62 -28.42
N TYR A 1129 -55.34 40.81 -28.27
CA TYR A 1129 -56.08 42.07 -28.20
C TYR A 1129 -56.88 42.32 -29.50
N PRO A 1130 -58.16 42.72 -29.44
CA PRO A 1130 -58.86 43.29 -28.28
C PRO A 1130 -59.83 42.33 -27.57
N ASN A 1131 -60.05 42.58 -26.27
CA ASN A 1131 -60.92 41.77 -25.41
C ASN A 1131 -62.28 41.43 -26.06
N PRO A 1132 -62.70 40.15 -26.06
CA PRO A 1132 -64.06 39.77 -26.35
C PRO A 1132 -65.02 40.19 -25.23
N PHE A 1133 -66.28 40.43 -25.57
CA PHE A 1133 -67.39 40.56 -24.61
C PHE A 1133 -68.68 40.01 -25.24
N THR A 1134 -69.64 39.57 -24.42
CA THR A 1134 -70.84 38.85 -24.89
C THR A 1134 -72.14 39.65 -24.78
N THR A 1135 -72.40 40.31 -23.66
CA THR A 1135 -73.69 41.00 -23.40
C THR A 1135 -73.55 42.41 -22.85
N GLN A 1136 -72.51 42.67 -22.06
CA GLN A 1136 -72.17 43.96 -21.47
C GLN A 1136 -70.65 44.03 -21.16
N PHE A 1137 -70.12 45.23 -20.94
CA PHE A 1137 -68.78 45.43 -20.34
C PHE A 1137 -68.78 46.64 -19.36
N GLU A 1138 -67.81 46.73 -18.44
CA GLU A 1138 -67.72 47.84 -17.47
C GLU A 1138 -66.58 48.81 -17.84
N VAL A 1139 -66.95 50.07 -18.09
CA VAL A 1139 -66.04 51.20 -18.21
C VAL A 1139 -65.73 51.73 -16.81
N VAL A 1140 -64.45 51.98 -16.53
CA VAL A 1140 -64.00 52.65 -15.31
C VAL A 1140 -63.40 54.01 -15.68
N ALA A 1141 -63.88 55.07 -15.03
CA ALA A 1141 -63.43 56.44 -15.17
C ALA A 1141 -62.74 56.88 -13.86
N PRO A 1142 -61.46 56.54 -13.63
CA PRO A 1142 -60.75 56.93 -12.43
C PRO A 1142 -60.74 58.45 -12.30
N ASN A 1143 -61.05 58.92 -11.09
CA ASN A 1143 -60.99 60.32 -10.67
C ASN A 1143 -61.95 61.33 -11.35
N SER A 1144 -62.94 60.88 -12.15
CA SER A 1144 -64.01 61.76 -12.65
C SER A 1144 -65.38 61.47 -12.02
N GLU A 1145 -66.25 62.49 -11.97
CA GLU A 1145 -67.66 62.34 -11.57
C GLU A 1145 -68.55 61.79 -12.71
N GLY A 1146 -67.97 61.37 -13.84
CA GLY A 1146 -68.71 60.81 -14.96
C GLY A 1146 -68.07 61.00 -16.34
N GLY A 1147 -68.81 60.63 -17.36
CA GLY A 1147 -68.40 60.71 -18.77
C GLY A 1147 -69.46 60.18 -19.74
N THR A 1148 -69.09 60.04 -21.01
CA THR A 1148 -69.91 59.42 -22.06
C THR A 1148 -69.09 58.38 -22.81
N ALA A 1149 -69.59 57.14 -22.81
CA ALA A 1149 -69.07 56.05 -23.63
C ALA A 1149 -69.86 55.96 -24.94
N ARG A 1150 -69.17 55.85 -26.08
CA ARG A 1150 -69.77 55.77 -27.42
C ARG A 1150 -69.15 54.64 -28.23
N ILE A 1151 -69.96 53.65 -28.63
CA ILE A 1151 -69.54 52.55 -29.51
C ILE A 1151 -69.93 52.89 -30.95
N PHE A 1152 -68.97 52.84 -31.85
CA PHE A 1152 -69.13 53.03 -33.29
C PHE A 1152 -68.85 51.72 -34.05
N ALA A 1153 -69.51 51.55 -35.19
CA ALA A 1153 -69.07 50.62 -36.22
C ALA A 1153 -67.69 51.05 -36.77
N LEU A 1154 -66.93 50.12 -37.36
CA LEU A 1154 -65.68 50.46 -38.05
C LEU A 1154 -65.88 51.39 -39.27
N THR A 1155 -67.13 51.58 -39.73
CA THR A 1155 -67.53 52.58 -40.73
C THR A 1155 -67.72 54.00 -40.16
N GLY A 1156 -67.49 54.19 -38.85
CA GLY A 1156 -67.69 55.48 -38.17
C GLY A 1156 -69.14 55.80 -37.77
N GLN A 1157 -70.10 54.90 -38.04
CA GLN A 1157 -71.49 55.05 -37.59
C GLN A 1157 -71.60 54.82 -36.09
N LEU A 1158 -72.18 55.76 -35.35
CA LEU A 1158 -72.50 55.60 -33.92
C LEU A 1158 -73.61 54.55 -33.72
N LEU A 1159 -73.38 53.58 -32.84
CA LEU A 1159 -74.31 52.46 -32.56
C LEU A 1159 -74.84 52.49 -31.12
N VAL A 1160 -74.01 52.83 -30.15
CA VAL A 1160 -74.38 52.97 -28.73
C VAL A 1160 -73.79 54.26 -28.19
N SER A 1161 -74.55 55.01 -27.41
CA SER A 1161 -74.05 56.17 -26.66
C SER A 1161 -74.67 56.16 -25.26
N LYS A 1162 -73.84 56.12 -24.21
CA LYS A 1162 -74.27 56.10 -22.82
C LYS A 1162 -73.46 57.09 -21.99
N THR A 1163 -74.12 58.16 -21.56
CA THR A 1163 -73.61 59.06 -20.52
C THR A 1163 -73.81 58.40 -19.15
N PHE A 1164 -72.88 58.63 -18.25
CA PHE A 1164 -72.86 58.05 -16.91
C PHE A 1164 -72.29 59.04 -15.89
N SER A 1165 -72.72 58.90 -14.65
CA SER A 1165 -72.18 59.60 -13.48
C SER A 1165 -71.51 58.63 -12.52
N GLY A 1166 -70.46 59.09 -11.85
CA GLY A 1166 -69.57 58.29 -11.02
C GLY A 1166 -68.50 57.51 -11.80
N VAL A 1167 -67.62 56.87 -11.02
CA VAL A 1167 -66.36 56.25 -11.47
C VAL A 1167 -66.54 54.99 -12.33
N ARG A 1168 -67.75 54.43 -12.46
CA ARG A 1168 -67.99 53.20 -13.24
C ARG A 1168 -69.31 53.20 -14.00
N ALA A 1169 -69.31 52.61 -15.19
CA ALA A 1169 -70.50 52.45 -16.02
C ALA A 1169 -70.51 51.14 -16.80
N LYS A 1170 -71.58 50.37 -16.63
CA LYS A 1170 -71.87 49.19 -17.47
C LYS A 1170 -72.46 49.63 -18.81
N ILE A 1171 -71.89 49.17 -19.91
CA ILE A 1171 -72.35 49.42 -21.27
C ILE A 1171 -73.02 48.16 -21.78
N GLU A 1172 -74.32 48.24 -22.08
CA GLU A 1172 -75.08 47.12 -22.64
C GLU A 1172 -74.80 46.99 -24.14
N THR A 1173 -74.52 45.77 -24.60
CA THR A 1173 -74.15 45.47 -25.99
C THR A 1173 -74.89 44.27 -26.57
N ALA A 1174 -75.87 43.72 -25.84
CA ALA A 1174 -76.67 42.56 -26.26
C ALA A 1174 -77.28 42.73 -27.67
N THR A 1175 -77.67 43.94 -28.06
CA THR A 1175 -78.30 44.26 -29.36
C THR A 1175 -77.33 44.42 -30.54
N LEU A 1176 -76.02 44.48 -30.31
CA LEU A 1176 -75.02 44.54 -31.39
C LEU A 1176 -74.80 43.15 -32.01
N PRO A 1177 -74.57 43.02 -33.32
CA PRO A 1177 -74.04 41.79 -33.92
C PRO A 1177 -72.68 41.38 -33.33
N ALA A 1178 -72.28 40.13 -33.54
CA ALA A 1178 -70.89 39.71 -33.35
C ALA A 1178 -69.98 40.48 -34.33
N GLY A 1179 -68.79 40.90 -33.88
CA GLY A 1179 -67.87 41.70 -34.70
C GLY A 1179 -67.07 42.74 -33.92
N ALA A 1180 -66.21 43.47 -34.64
CA ALA A 1180 -65.33 44.49 -34.07
C ALA A 1180 -65.92 45.90 -34.16
N TYR A 1181 -65.70 46.69 -33.10
CA TYR A 1181 -66.23 48.04 -32.91
C TYR A 1181 -65.17 48.99 -32.35
N LEU A 1182 -65.46 50.29 -32.38
CA LEU A 1182 -64.62 51.35 -31.81
C LEU A 1182 -65.34 52.04 -30.64
N LEU A 1183 -64.79 51.94 -29.44
CA LEU A 1183 -65.27 52.60 -28.23
C LEU A 1183 -64.51 53.92 -28.01
N ARG A 1184 -65.20 55.06 -28.17
CA ARG A 1184 -64.72 56.36 -27.71
C ARG A 1184 -65.27 56.64 -26.31
N LEU A 1185 -64.38 56.91 -25.36
CA LEU A 1185 -64.72 57.46 -24.05
C LEU A 1185 -64.42 58.95 -24.03
N GLU A 1186 -65.28 59.72 -23.36
CA GLU A 1186 -65.14 61.16 -23.16
C GLU A 1186 -65.53 61.48 -21.72
N LEU A 1187 -64.58 61.83 -20.86
CA LEU A 1187 -64.80 62.11 -19.43
C LEU A 1187 -65.24 63.56 -19.19
N ALA A 1188 -65.84 63.82 -18.03
CA ALA A 1188 -66.34 65.14 -17.66
C ALA A 1188 -65.25 66.23 -17.55
N ASP A 1189 -63.98 65.84 -17.38
CA ASP A 1189 -62.80 66.72 -17.42
C ASP A 1189 -62.33 67.08 -18.84
N GLY A 1190 -62.95 66.51 -19.88
CA GLY A 1190 -62.58 66.70 -21.29
C GLY A 1190 -61.65 65.63 -21.87
N THR A 1191 -61.13 64.71 -21.05
CA THR A 1191 -60.25 63.61 -21.48
C THR A 1191 -61.00 62.69 -22.46
N ARG A 1192 -60.37 62.40 -23.62
CA ARG A 1192 -60.91 61.50 -24.64
C ARG A 1192 -59.94 60.35 -24.91
N THR A 1193 -60.46 59.13 -24.99
CA THR A 1193 -59.67 57.93 -25.35
C THR A 1193 -60.46 57.06 -26.33
N GLU A 1194 -59.79 56.37 -27.25
CA GLU A 1194 -60.41 55.45 -28.20
C GLU A 1194 -59.81 54.05 -28.09
N HIS A 1195 -60.66 53.03 -28.07
CA HIS A 1195 -60.30 51.62 -27.88
C HIS A 1195 -61.02 50.77 -28.92
N ARG A 1196 -60.34 49.83 -29.57
CA ARG A 1196 -61.01 48.80 -30.37
C ARG A 1196 -61.55 47.73 -29.44
N ILE A 1197 -62.77 47.26 -29.65
CA ILE A 1197 -63.42 46.23 -28.83
C ILE A 1197 -64.07 45.17 -29.73
N VAL A 1198 -64.22 43.92 -29.28
CA VAL A 1198 -64.82 42.84 -30.09
C VAL A 1198 -65.98 42.18 -29.36
N LYS A 1199 -67.13 42.07 -30.01
CA LYS A 1199 -68.25 41.26 -29.53
C LYS A 1199 -68.17 39.85 -30.13
N GLN A 1200 -68.33 38.83 -29.30
CA GLN A 1200 -68.58 37.43 -29.72
C GLN A 1200 -70.06 37.19 -30.06
#